data_AF-A0A3A4XLL4-F1
#
_entry.id   AF-A0A3A4XLL4-F1
#
_cell.length_a   1.000
_cell.length_b   1.000
_cell.length_c   1.000
_cell.angle_alpha   90.00
_cell.angle_beta   90.00
_cell.angle_gamma   90.00
#
_symmetry.space_group_name_H-M   'P 1'
#
loop_
_entity.id
_entity.type
_entity.pdbx_description
1 polymer ?
#
loop_
_entity_poly.entity_id
_entity_poly.type
_entity_poly.pdbx_seq_one_letter_code
_entity_poly.pdbx_strand_id
1 'polypeptide(L)'
;MKKNDKAMAALLAVFPNYEAFATFAGERSNLRSVESFIDYAAKNDIIEGHQKKGLETFLRTHAKSAHECSPPQGLNFEVLLEKKKELLNLNISVRAMTNRINALIEAHRIELPKVSNSMLTRLKKEPADTVYKQNVLRSLAFWLGHERSGSGPAWNFVGLAKLCNTSKLQEHYREGVRIGFALYGRGDVIDHEIMDWLRKTLKQNIEKAGHFLYYRWGRVRSHDITTLYVDFPKEDEAGEPAAYRACIRSAVSIAHQIAIRWALSKYFTKNRFLSIGIVAGDFATLDNYLLPILNTRLPGDPVIRVAGFVRQCLLTNDIRTILCRRPYETALFDGEALNIWWIEAFWSTLYFDFIPELLNDPILKNDPPALDALTRLLYFPEKSSARAAKSEPNAVTTFFRYPHNALLGIEIAKTLYYRRLFREALEVLRIALSIDPIDLTARSLRMVLFRNLAIDAPTYDISRGMLQQAEQEALFIEENCPVHTEDYFCEYAVVHLVKAMQALKFARLGRGSCDGTHDVEWTKRVVFADLDKAAALFGKGITVSPSCIRSFYLYNSVKVLSAVLENDEDLFSDPAKSLNGNPDDIIKPSMDLQWQIGFSRDDFAPERWYEFLIHNMIQKSQIHDDSIDLDAYRPTTYFCHAVSLWDFVPVRTVFTAKRALQMLRDARTIAEAMDKEDICIYSFTRTHGEMMPAKEFIKHMDRSIQMIQEKSVSDLYDRGDKEIINIKERRTTLLMTLNFGF
;
A
#
# COMPACT_ATOMS: atom_id res chain seq x y z
N MET A 1 39.00 19.61 26.84
CA MET A 1 39.11 19.94 25.41
C MET A 1 39.89 21.23 25.26
N LYS A 2 40.83 21.29 24.30
CA LYS A 2 41.57 22.52 24.01
C LYS A 2 40.60 23.55 23.43
N LYS A 3 40.88 24.84 23.60
CA LYS A 3 40.03 25.96 23.13
C LYS A 3 39.70 25.83 21.63
N ASN A 4 40.68 25.39 20.83
CA ASN A 4 40.54 25.22 19.37
C ASN A 4 39.58 24.07 19.00
N ASP A 5 39.53 22.98 19.77
CA ASP A 5 38.62 21.84 19.51
C ASP A 5 37.15 22.26 19.62
N LYS A 6 36.83 23.13 20.59
CA LYS A 6 35.47 23.68 20.76
C LYS A 6 35.08 24.61 19.63
N ALA A 7 36.02 25.46 19.18
CA ALA A 7 35.78 26.38 18.08
C ALA A 7 35.54 25.63 16.76
N MET A 8 36.34 24.60 16.51
CA MET A 8 36.16 23.70 15.37
C MET A 8 34.81 22.98 15.40
N ALA A 9 34.43 22.43 16.56
CA ALA A 9 33.16 21.75 16.74
C ALA A 9 31.95 22.68 16.56
N ALA A 10 32.04 23.93 17.04
CA ALA A 10 31.01 24.95 16.85
C ALA A 10 30.81 25.28 15.37
N LEU A 11 31.91 25.45 14.63
CA LEU A 11 31.88 25.75 13.20
C LEU A 11 31.29 24.60 12.37
N LEU A 12 31.71 23.36 12.64
CA LEU A 12 31.19 22.15 11.98
C LEU A 12 29.76 21.79 12.41
N ALA A 13 29.26 22.32 13.53
CA ALA A 13 27.86 22.19 13.90
C ALA A 13 26.98 23.14 13.07
N VAL A 14 27.46 24.36 12.76
CA VAL A 14 26.75 25.31 11.90
C VAL A 14 26.82 24.90 10.43
N PHE A 15 28.01 24.51 9.97
CA PHE A 15 28.30 24.11 8.60
C PHE A 15 28.89 22.70 8.58
N PRO A 16 28.06 21.65 8.62
CA PRO A 16 28.55 20.28 8.65
C PRO A 16 29.19 19.83 7.33
N ASN A 17 28.89 20.51 6.22
CA ASN A 17 29.48 20.26 4.91
C ASN A 17 29.53 21.56 4.08
N TYR A 18 30.22 21.50 2.93
CA TYR A 18 30.34 22.64 2.02
C TYR A 18 29.00 23.15 1.50
N GLU A 19 28.05 22.26 1.18
CA GLU A 19 26.73 22.63 0.64
C GLU A 19 25.92 23.49 1.62
N ALA A 20 25.95 23.15 2.92
CA ALA A 20 25.30 23.92 3.97
C ALA A 20 25.86 25.34 4.09
N PHE A 21 27.18 25.50 3.87
CA PHE A 21 27.83 26.81 3.83
C PHE A 21 27.55 27.56 2.51
N ALA A 22 27.62 26.90 1.36
CA ALA A 22 27.36 27.51 0.06
C ALA A 22 25.93 28.07 -0.02
N THR A 23 24.94 27.31 0.48
CA THR A 23 23.54 27.74 0.57
C THR A 23 23.42 28.96 1.50
N PHE A 24 24.05 28.91 2.67
CA PHE A 24 24.03 30.03 3.62
C PHE A 24 24.68 31.30 3.05
N ALA A 25 25.81 31.16 2.35
CA ALA A 25 26.58 32.26 1.78
C ALA A 25 25.97 32.80 0.47
N GLY A 26 25.10 32.05 -0.19
CA GLY A 26 24.34 32.50 -1.37
C GLY A 26 23.22 33.48 -1.03
N GLU A 27 22.77 33.51 0.23
CA GLU A 27 21.72 34.41 0.69
C GLU A 27 22.26 35.82 1.00
N ARG A 28 21.76 36.84 0.30
CA ARG A 28 22.21 38.24 0.45
C ARG A 28 22.07 38.76 1.89
N SER A 29 21.07 38.29 2.64
CA SER A 29 20.85 38.70 4.03
C SER A 29 21.90 38.17 5.00
N ASN A 30 22.73 37.21 4.60
CA ASN A 30 23.71 36.55 5.46
C ASN A 30 25.14 37.08 5.27
N LEU A 31 25.38 38.08 4.41
CA LEU A 31 26.73 38.55 4.07
C LEU A 31 27.56 38.92 5.32
N ARG A 32 26.98 39.69 6.25
CA ARG A 32 27.64 40.05 7.52
C ARG A 32 27.89 38.84 8.42
N SER A 33 26.96 37.89 8.43
CA SER A 33 27.10 36.63 9.17
C SER A 33 28.24 35.78 8.61
N VAL A 34 28.40 35.71 7.29
CA VAL A 34 29.51 35.00 6.63
C VAL A 34 30.85 35.60 7.04
N GLU A 35 30.99 36.93 6.99
CA GLU A 35 32.19 37.64 7.44
C GLU A 35 32.50 37.31 8.91
N SER A 36 31.50 37.33 9.78
CA SER A 36 31.68 36.99 11.20
C SER A 36 32.17 35.56 11.44
N PHE A 37 31.76 34.59 10.61
CA PHE A 37 32.23 33.21 10.71
C PHE A 37 33.64 33.01 10.15
N ILE A 38 34.03 33.77 9.11
CA ILE A 38 35.41 33.79 8.59
C ILE A 38 36.35 34.38 9.65
N ASP A 39 35.97 35.50 10.25
CA ASP A 39 36.67 36.12 11.37
C ASP A 39 36.81 35.15 12.55
N TYR A 40 35.75 34.44 12.89
CA TYR A 40 35.76 33.44 13.95
C TYR A 40 36.73 32.30 13.65
N ALA A 41 36.74 31.78 12.41
CA ALA A 41 37.64 30.72 12.01
C ALA A 41 39.11 31.16 12.03
N ALA A 42 39.40 32.37 11.54
CA ALA A 42 40.76 32.94 11.55
C ALA A 42 41.27 33.21 12.97
N LYS A 43 40.43 33.79 13.86
CA LYS A 43 40.79 34.09 15.26
C LYS A 43 41.06 32.86 16.14
N ASN A 44 40.59 31.69 15.71
CA ASN A 44 40.78 30.43 16.43
C ASN A 44 41.77 29.49 15.70
N ASP A 45 42.56 30.02 14.77
CA ASP A 45 43.57 29.27 13.99
C ASP A 45 42.99 28.05 13.25
N ILE A 46 41.72 28.12 12.83
CA ILE A 46 41.05 27.06 12.03
C ILE A 46 41.40 27.20 10.55
N ILE A 47 41.59 28.43 10.08
CA ILE A 47 41.97 28.76 8.71
C ILE A 47 43.12 29.76 8.70
N GLU A 48 43.95 29.71 7.66
CA GLU A 48 45.00 30.69 7.44
C GLU A 48 44.42 31.98 6.84
N GLY A 49 44.41 33.04 7.65
CA GLY A 49 43.95 34.37 7.24
C GLY A 49 42.43 34.53 7.12
N HIS A 50 41.99 35.76 6.86
CA HIS A 50 40.56 36.14 6.83
C HIS A 50 39.95 35.94 5.44
N GLN A 51 40.13 34.75 4.85
CA GLN A 51 39.71 34.47 3.48
C GLN A 51 38.58 33.43 3.42
N LYS A 52 37.52 33.75 2.67
CA LYS A 52 36.39 32.83 2.40
C LYS A 52 36.85 31.50 1.82
N LYS A 53 37.83 31.52 0.91
CA LYS A 53 38.39 30.31 0.28
C LYS A 53 39.05 29.37 1.30
N GLY A 54 39.65 29.92 2.37
CA GLY A 54 40.21 29.13 3.47
C GLY A 54 39.13 28.34 4.21
N LEU A 55 38.00 29.00 4.51
CA LEU A 55 36.85 28.36 5.15
C LEU A 55 36.21 27.28 4.26
N GLU A 56 36.03 27.56 2.97
CA GLU A 56 35.50 26.58 2.02
C GLU A 56 36.38 25.33 1.92
N THR A 57 37.71 25.51 1.90
CA THR A 57 38.67 24.40 1.87
C THR A 57 38.58 23.59 3.16
N PHE A 58 38.55 24.25 4.33
CA PHE A 58 38.40 23.60 5.62
C PHE A 58 37.13 22.73 5.69
N LEU A 59 35.99 23.24 5.24
CA LEU A 59 34.71 22.54 5.27
C LEU A 59 34.64 21.36 4.32
N ARG A 60 35.37 21.39 3.19
CA ARG A 60 35.48 20.24 2.28
C ARG A 60 36.32 19.13 2.89
N THR A 61 37.42 19.47 3.57
CA THR A 61 38.31 18.50 4.23
C THR A 61 37.65 17.84 5.44
N HIS A 62 36.76 18.54 6.15
CA HIS A 62 36.10 18.06 7.37
C HIS A 62 34.60 17.81 7.18
N ALA A 63 34.18 17.52 5.94
CA ALA A 63 32.77 17.30 5.62
C ALA A 63 32.21 16.07 6.37
N LYS A 64 31.11 16.26 7.09
CA LYS A 64 30.37 15.17 7.73
C LYS A 64 29.59 14.36 6.69
N SER A 65 29.54 13.05 6.89
CA SER A 65 28.71 12.15 6.09
C SER A 65 27.20 12.42 6.27
N ALA A 66 26.39 11.92 5.34
CA ALA A 66 24.93 12.02 5.45
C ALA A 66 24.37 11.35 6.72
N HIS A 67 25.01 10.27 7.18
CA HIS A 67 24.64 9.59 8.42
C HIS A 67 24.92 10.48 9.65
N GLU A 68 26.06 11.15 9.70
CA GLU A 68 26.42 12.09 10.77
C GLU A 68 25.55 13.36 10.78
N CYS A 69 24.88 13.66 9.67
CA CYS A 69 23.91 14.75 9.52
C CYS A 69 22.45 14.31 9.69
N SER A 70 22.20 13.11 10.23
CA SER A 70 20.86 12.58 10.42
C SER A 70 20.55 12.41 11.91
N PRO A 71 19.41 12.95 12.40
CA PRO A 71 19.02 12.79 13.78
C PRO A 71 18.61 11.33 14.07
N PRO A 72 18.56 10.91 15.35
CA PRO A 72 18.00 9.61 15.74
C PRO A 72 16.57 9.41 15.19
N GLN A 73 16.26 8.19 14.75
CA GLN A 73 14.93 7.86 14.21
C GLN A 73 13.82 8.10 15.25
N GLY A 74 12.68 8.62 14.78
CA GLY A 74 11.50 8.89 15.63
C GLY A 74 11.58 10.14 16.50
N LEU A 75 12.64 10.95 16.37
CA LEU A 75 12.80 12.21 17.10
C LEU A 75 12.23 13.40 16.31
N ASN A 76 11.54 14.33 16.99
CA ASN A 76 11.13 15.62 16.44
C ASN A 76 11.61 16.79 17.34
N PHE A 77 11.47 18.03 16.88
CA PHE A 77 11.98 19.21 17.59
C PHE A 77 11.28 19.44 18.95
N GLU A 78 10.01 19.05 19.07
CA GLU A 78 9.28 19.13 20.35
C GLU A 78 9.87 18.19 21.39
N VAL A 79 10.08 16.92 21.02
CA VAL A 79 10.69 15.90 21.88
C VAL A 79 12.12 16.28 22.25
N LEU A 80 12.89 16.88 21.34
CA LEU A 80 14.24 17.39 21.64
C LEU A 80 14.23 18.41 22.80
N LEU A 81 13.29 19.36 22.78
CA LEU A 81 13.20 20.40 23.81
C LEU A 81 12.66 19.86 25.15
N GLU A 82 11.76 18.90 25.11
CA GLU A 82 11.16 18.26 26.30
C GLU A 82 12.14 17.31 26.99
N LYS A 83 12.85 16.49 26.21
CA LYS A 83 13.83 15.50 26.69
C LYS A 83 15.27 15.99 26.66
N LYS A 84 15.51 17.30 26.60
CA LYS A 84 16.87 17.90 26.58
C LYS A 84 17.78 17.47 27.74
N LYS A 85 17.24 17.08 28.89
CA LYS A 85 18.03 16.51 30.00
C LYS A 85 18.65 15.17 29.62
N GLU A 86 17.89 14.32 28.95
CA GLU A 86 18.31 12.99 28.51
C GLU A 86 19.17 13.07 27.23
N LEU A 87 18.72 13.88 26.26
CA LEU A 87 19.31 13.93 24.92
C LEU A 87 20.55 14.83 24.81
N LEU A 88 20.60 15.92 25.60
CA LEU A 88 21.63 16.95 25.51
C LEU A 88 22.38 17.17 26.84
N ASN A 89 22.07 16.37 27.86
CA ASN A 89 22.58 16.54 29.23
C ASN A 89 22.37 17.99 29.77
N LEU A 90 21.20 18.57 29.47
CA LEU A 90 20.85 19.96 29.80
C LEU A 90 19.72 20.05 30.83
N ASN A 91 20.06 20.41 32.07
CA ASN A 91 19.09 20.68 33.13
C ASN A 91 18.85 22.18 33.35
N ILE A 92 18.41 22.89 32.29
CA ILE A 92 18.11 24.33 32.34
C ILE A 92 16.80 24.66 31.62
N SER A 93 16.12 25.74 32.01
CA SER A 93 14.90 26.20 31.32
C SER A 93 15.19 26.66 29.88
N VAL A 94 14.17 26.66 29.01
CA VAL A 94 14.36 27.14 27.62
C VAL A 94 14.80 28.61 27.60
N ARG A 95 14.27 29.44 28.51
CA ARG A 95 14.71 30.83 28.70
C ARG A 95 16.18 30.95 29.10
N ALA A 96 16.67 30.10 30.00
CA ALA A 96 18.09 30.09 30.37
C ALA A 96 18.97 29.63 29.20
N MET A 97 18.48 28.68 28.39
CA MET A 97 19.16 28.22 27.18
C MET A 97 19.28 29.34 26.14
N THR A 98 18.21 30.09 25.86
CA THR A 98 18.26 31.21 24.91
C THR A 98 19.22 32.31 25.35
N ASN A 99 19.28 32.61 26.65
CA ASN A 99 20.24 33.57 27.18
C ASN A 99 21.69 33.12 26.97
N ARG A 100 21.99 31.83 27.15
CA ARG A 100 23.33 31.27 26.93
C ARG A 100 23.72 31.23 25.46
N ILE A 101 22.78 30.91 24.56
CA ILE A 101 23.00 30.98 23.11
C ILE A 101 23.38 32.40 22.71
N ASN A 102 22.59 33.39 23.12
CA ASN A 102 22.83 34.79 22.77
C ASN A 102 24.16 35.31 23.36
N ALA A 103 24.46 34.97 24.62
CA ALA A 103 25.72 35.36 25.25
C ALA A 103 26.95 34.80 24.52
N LEU A 104 26.88 33.55 24.02
CA LEU A 104 27.97 32.94 23.28
C LEU A 104 28.17 33.59 21.89
N ILE A 105 27.08 33.84 21.18
CA ILE A 105 27.09 34.52 19.88
C ILE A 105 27.70 35.92 20.02
N GLU A 106 27.30 36.66 21.05
CA GLU A 106 27.81 38.00 21.36
C GLU A 106 29.30 37.97 21.76
N ALA A 107 29.70 37.03 22.62
CA ALA A 107 31.09 36.88 23.06
C ALA A 107 32.06 36.61 21.89
N HIS A 108 31.59 35.88 20.87
CA HIS A 108 32.37 35.56 19.67
C HIS A 108 32.12 36.50 18.49
N ARG A 109 31.29 37.54 18.68
CA ARG A 109 30.91 38.51 17.63
C ARG A 109 30.37 37.84 16.36
N ILE A 110 29.56 36.79 16.54
CA ILE A 110 28.88 36.11 15.43
C ILE A 110 27.61 36.89 15.09
N GLU A 111 27.46 37.32 13.83
CA GLU A 111 26.35 38.14 13.37
C GLU A 111 25.12 37.28 13.02
N LEU A 112 24.64 36.47 13.97
CA LEU A 112 23.40 35.69 13.86
C LEU A 112 22.25 36.33 14.66
N PRO A 113 20.97 36.05 14.34
CA PRO A 113 19.84 36.67 15.04
C PRO A 113 19.78 36.25 16.51
N LYS A 114 19.36 37.19 17.37
CA LYS A 114 19.07 36.92 18.78
C LYS A 114 17.94 35.89 18.90
N VAL A 115 18.19 34.82 19.63
CA VAL A 115 17.24 33.73 19.86
C VAL A 115 16.34 34.08 21.04
N SER A 116 15.03 33.96 20.85
CA SER A 116 14.04 34.12 21.91
C SER A 116 13.30 32.81 22.22
N ASN A 117 12.69 32.71 23.41
CA ASN A 117 11.94 31.53 23.82
C ASN A 117 10.76 31.25 22.87
N SER A 118 10.09 32.29 22.38
CA SER A 118 8.99 32.15 21.42
C SER A 118 9.45 31.57 20.09
N MET A 119 10.65 31.92 19.61
CA MET A 119 11.21 31.37 18.37
C MET A 119 11.47 29.87 18.48
N LEU A 120 12.10 29.41 19.57
CA LEU A 120 12.33 27.97 19.79
C LEU A 120 11.01 27.21 20.00
N THR A 121 10.04 27.84 20.65
CA THR A 121 8.70 27.24 20.84
C THR A 121 7.95 27.13 19.51
N ARG A 122 8.09 28.09 18.59
CA ARG A 122 7.48 28.04 17.25
C ARG A 122 8.05 26.91 16.40
N LEU A 123 9.36 26.66 16.49
CA LEU A 123 10.02 25.55 15.78
C LEU A 123 9.55 24.14 16.23
N LYS A 124 8.81 24.03 17.35
CA LYS A 124 8.11 22.79 17.71
C LYS A 124 7.01 22.42 16.70
N LYS A 125 6.38 23.43 16.08
CA LYS A 125 5.17 23.29 15.28
C LYS A 125 5.35 23.72 13.82
N GLU A 126 6.29 24.62 13.55
CA GLU A 126 6.54 25.22 12.23
C GLU A 126 7.82 24.66 11.56
N PRO A 127 7.86 24.60 10.21
CA PRO A 127 9.09 24.34 9.46
C PRO A 127 10.13 25.45 9.65
N ALA A 128 11.41 25.12 9.45
CA ALA A 128 12.52 26.08 9.35
C ALA A 128 12.75 26.52 7.90
N ASP A 129 11.70 27.08 7.30
CA ASP A 129 11.58 27.45 5.88
C ASP A 129 12.09 28.85 5.54
N THR A 130 12.17 29.76 6.52
CA THR A 130 12.69 31.12 6.31
C THR A 130 14.16 31.23 6.70
N VAL A 131 14.91 32.10 6.03
CA VAL A 131 16.31 32.41 6.35
C VAL A 131 16.47 32.76 7.84
N TYR A 132 15.52 33.50 8.41
CA TYR A 132 15.52 33.83 9.83
C TYR A 132 15.40 32.61 10.74
N LYS A 133 14.45 31.70 10.48
CA LYS A 133 14.27 30.46 11.26
C LYS A 133 15.48 29.53 11.12
N GLN A 134 16.02 29.41 9.91
CA GLN A 134 17.24 28.65 9.67
C GLN A 134 18.42 29.23 10.44
N ASN A 135 18.55 30.55 10.52
CA ASN A 135 19.61 31.20 11.28
C ASN A 135 19.41 31.07 12.80
N VAL A 136 18.17 31.00 13.29
CA VAL A 136 17.89 30.61 14.69
C VAL A 136 18.35 29.17 14.98
N LEU A 137 18.15 28.23 14.04
CA LEU A 137 18.69 26.88 14.16
C LEU A 137 20.22 26.86 14.11
N ARG A 138 20.85 27.70 13.27
CA ARG A 138 22.32 27.86 13.24
C ARG A 138 22.85 28.42 14.55
N SER A 139 22.15 29.36 15.18
CA SER A 139 22.48 29.86 16.53
C SER A 139 22.45 28.75 17.57
N LEU A 140 21.44 27.88 17.52
CA LEU A 140 21.35 26.70 18.39
C LEU A 140 22.46 25.68 18.10
N ALA A 141 22.72 25.38 16.82
CA ALA A 141 23.77 24.46 16.40
C ALA A 141 25.16 24.94 16.83
N PHE A 142 25.46 26.24 16.66
CA PHE A 142 26.71 26.86 17.08
C PHE A 142 26.95 26.65 18.58
N TRP A 143 25.93 26.92 19.39
CA TRP A 143 26.02 26.75 20.84
C TRP A 143 26.16 25.29 21.25
N LEU A 144 25.43 24.37 20.62
CA LEU A 144 25.57 22.93 20.87
C LEU A 144 26.95 22.42 20.47
N GLY A 145 27.50 22.84 19.32
CA GLY A 145 28.85 22.48 18.92
C GLY A 145 29.93 23.00 19.88
N HIS A 146 29.74 24.20 20.45
CA HIS A 146 30.71 24.80 21.38
C HIS A 146 30.65 24.21 22.80
N GLU A 147 29.45 24.12 23.38
CA GLU A 147 29.25 23.70 24.78
C GLU A 147 29.10 22.19 24.94
N ARG A 148 28.72 21.50 23.86
CA ARG A 148 28.26 20.10 23.87
C ARG A 148 28.91 19.27 22.75
N SER A 149 30.13 19.62 22.34
CA SER A 149 30.94 18.94 21.33
C SER A 149 31.07 17.41 21.50
N GLY A 150 30.93 16.87 22.72
CA GLY A 150 30.94 15.42 22.99
C GLY A 150 29.60 14.70 22.78
N SER A 151 28.53 15.42 22.44
CA SER A 151 27.15 14.89 22.40
C SER A 151 26.79 14.35 21.02
N GLY A 152 27.61 13.47 20.44
CA GLY A 152 27.33 12.80 19.16
C GLY A 152 27.31 13.72 17.92
N PRO A 153 27.44 13.14 16.70
CA PRO A 153 27.61 13.91 15.47
C PRO A 153 26.34 14.65 14.97
N ALA A 154 25.17 14.25 15.47
CA ALA A 154 23.85 14.54 14.89
C ALA A 154 23.22 15.91 15.23
N TRP A 155 23.74 16.67 16.19
CA TRP A 155 23.18 17.98 16.60
C TRP A 155 23.77 19.17 15.82
N ASN A 156 23.95 18.99 14.52
CA ASN A 156 24.36 20.05 13.60
C ASN A 156 23.13 20.68 12.92
N PHE A 157 23.31 21.79 12.20
CA PHE A 157 22.23 22.52 11.54
C PHE A 157 21.36 21.63 10.63
N VAL A 158 21.98 20.75 9.83
CA VAL A 158 21.24 19.86 8.92
C VAL A 158 20.39 18.85 9.70
N GLY A 159 20.96 18.27 10.77
CA GLY A 159 20.23 17.38 11.66
C GLY A 159 19.07 18.07 12.39
N LEU A 160 19.29 19.28 12.92
CA LEU A 160 18.27 20.08 13.60
C LEU A 160 17.16 20.54 12.64
N ALA A 161 17.49 20.89 11.41
CA ALA A 161 16.50 21.28 10.40
C ALA A 161 15.56 20.11 10.05
N LYS A 162 16.09 18.87 9.98
CA LYS A 162 15.30 17.65 9.77
C LYS A 162 14.35 17.33 10.94
N LEU A 163 14.59 17.87 12.15
CA LEU A 163 13.71 17.68 13.31
C LEU A 163 12.51 18.65 13.32
N CYS A 164 12.63 19.78 12.62
CA CYS A 164 11.52 20.71 12.48
C CYS A 164 10.42 20.12 11.59
N ASN A 165 9.18 20.51 11.83
CA ASN A 165 8.03 19.98 11.11
C ASN A 165 8.20 20.24 9.59
N THR A 166 8.31 19.18 8.79
CA THR A 166 8.44 19.25 7.32
C THR A 166 7.11 19.41 6.61
N SER A 167 6.02 19.70 7.35
CA SER A 167 4.68 19.87 6.79
C SER A 167 4.76 20.70 5.51
N LYS A 168 4.38 20.05 4.38
CA LYS A 168 4.09 20.69 3.10
C LYS A 168 3.38 22.02 3.38
N LEU A 169 3.69 23.03 2.57
CA LEU A 169 3.12 24.38 2.61
C LEU A 169 1.68 24.36 3.13
N GLN A 170 1.29 25.42 3.84
CA GLN A 170 -0.09 25.71 4.23
C GLN A 170 -0.97 25.84 2.96
N GLU A 171 -1.23 24.72 2.30
CA GLU A 171 -2.00 24.66 1.08
C GLU A 171 -3.46 24.69 1.51
N HIS A 172 -4.08 25.83 1.24
CA HIS A 172 -5.52 26.00 1.36
C HIS A 172 -6.19 25.26 0.21
N TYR A 173 -6.23 23.92 0.28
CA TYR A 173 -7.00 23.14 -0.67
C TYR A 173 -8.46 23.58 -0.62
N ARG A 174 -8.98 23.93 -1.80
CA ARG A 174 -10.38 24.31 -2.01
C ARG A 174 -11.24 23.10 -2.34
N GLU A 175 -10.64 22.08 -2.95
CA GLU A 175 -11.33 20.89 -3.42
C GLU A 175 -10.84 19.63 -2.71
N GLY A 176 -11.71 18.62 -2.69
CA GLY A 176 -11.39 17.29 -2.18
C GLY A 176 -12.63 16.43 -1.99
N VAL A 177 -12.54 15.47 -1.08
CA VAL A 177 -13.61 14.54 -0.73
C VAL A 177 -14.05 14.80 0.70
N ARG A 178 -15.36 14.92 0.90
CA ARG A 178 -15.99 14.91 2.23
C ARG A 178 -16.76 13.62 2.42
N ILE A 179 -16.48 12.94 3.52
CA ILE A 179 -17.23 11.77 3.96
C ILE A 179 -17.99 12.10 5.24
N GLY A 180 -19.30 11.85 5.24
CA GLY A 180 -20.20 12.04 6.37
C GLY A 180 -20.69 10.70 6.92
N PHE A 181 -20.91 10.64 8.23
CA PHE A 181 -21.40 9.48 8.98
C PHE A 181 -22.57 9.94 9.85
N ALA A 182 -23.78 9.50 9.51
CA ALA A 182 -25.00 9.82 10.24
C ALA A 182 -25.57 8.57 10.91
N LEU A 183 -25.93 8.71 12.19
CA LEU A 183 -26.62 7.67 12.95
C LEU A 183 -28.10 8.00 13.11
N TYR A 184 -28.95 7.05 12.78
CA TYR A 184 -30.40 7.16 12.89
C TYR A 184 -30.96 6.11 13.84
N GLY A 185 -31.97 6.48 14.63
CA GLY A 185 -32.71 5.58 15.51
C GLY A 185 -34.15 5.41 15.07
N ARG A 186 -34.66 4.17 15.04
CA ARG A 186 -36.09 3.84 14.93
C ARG A 186 -36.63 3.50 16.32
N GLY A 187 -36.76 4.51 17.16
CA GLY A 187 -37.19 4.38 18.56
C GLY A 187 -36.04 4.23 19.57
N ASP A 188 -34.90 3.69 19.15
CA ASP A 188 -33.69 3.66 19.97
C ASP A 188 -33.03 5.05 20.00
N VAL A 189 -32.62 5.50 21.19
CA VAL A 189 -31.89 6.77 21.35
C VAL A 189 -30.43 6.61 20.90
N ILE A 190 -29.93 7.61 20.16
CA ILE A 190 -28.51 7.81 19.87
C ILE A 190 -27.95 8.73 20.96
N ASP A 191 -27.29 8.14 21.95
CA ASP A 191 -26.71 8.87 23.07
C ASP A 191 -25.27 9.34 22.80
N HIS A 192 -24.71 10.05 23.77
CA HIS A 192 -23.34 10.58 23.70
C HIS A 192 -22.27 9.47 23.68
N GLU A 193 -22.51 8.32 24.31
CA GLU A 193 -21.54 7.21 24.36
C GLU A 193 -21.32 6.62 22.96
N ILE A 194 -22.41 6.48 22.18
CA ILE A 194 -22.37 6.01 20.79
C ILE A 194 -21.61 7.00 19.90
N MET A 195 -21.89 8.30 20.02
CA MET A 195 -21.22 9.33 19.23
C MET A 195 -19.74 9.45 19.57
N ASP A 196 -19.37 9.29 20.85
CA ASP A 196 -17.97 9.25 21.29
C ASP A 196 -17.23 8.03 20.74
N TRP A 197 -17.89 6.86 20.77
CA TRP A 197 -17.34 5.66 20.15
C TRP A 197 -17.09 5.86 18.66
N LEU A 198 -18.05 6.42 17.92
CA LEU A 198 -17.89 6.66 16.48
C LEU A 198 -16.74 7.65 16.22
N ARG A 199 -16.69 8.76 16.98
CA ARG A 199 -15.61 9.75 16.87
C ARG A 199 -14.24 9.14 17.15
N LYS A 200 -14.11 8.34 18.21
CA LYS A 200 -12.85 7.67 18.58
C LYS A 200 -12.42 6.67 17.51
N THR A 201 -13.36 5.86 17.02
CA THR A 201 -13.11 4.86 15.99
C THR A 201 -12.68 5.52 14.68
N LEU A 202 -13.33 6.61 14.27
CA LEU A 202 -12.92 7.40 13.09
C LEU A 202 -11.51 7.96 13.25
N LYS A 203 -11.20 8.60 14.39
CA LYS A 203 -9.86 9.15 14.66
C LYS A 203 -8.78 8.08 14.55
N GLN A 204 -8.99 6.93 15.19
CA GLN A 204 -8.02 5.82 15.16
C GLN A 204 -7.80 5.29 13.74
N ASN A 205 -8.85 5.20 12.92
CA ASN A 205 -8.71 4.74 11.53
C ASN A 205 -7.95 5.75 10.67
N ILE A 206 -8.24 7.05 10.80
CA ILE A 206 -7.53 8.08 10.05
C ILE A 206 -6.07 8.17 10.50
N GLU A 207 -5.81 8.06 11.81
CA GLU A 207 -4.46 8.03 12.39
C GLU A 207 -3.61 6.89 11.83
N LYS A 208 -4.20 5.70 11.68
CA LYS A 208 -3.54 4.55 11.05
C LYS A 208 -3.27 4.76 9.56
N ALA A 209 -4.21 5.36 8.83
CA ALA A 209 -4.02 5.65 7.41
C ALA A 209 -2.89 6.66 7.15
N GLY A 210 -2.57 7.52 8.13
CA GLY A 210 -1.39 8.41 8.12
C GLY A 210 -1.46 9.58 7.13
N HIS A 211 -2.13 9.39 6.00
CA HIS A 211 -2.29 10.37 4.93
C HIS A 211 -3.32 11.45 5.31
N PHE A 212 -3.01 12.71 4.97
CA PHE A 212 -3.82 13.89 5.26
C PHE A 212 -3.95 14.31 6.73
N LEU A 213 -3.18 13.73 7.65
CA LEU A 213 -3.15 14.12 9.07
C LEU A 213 -2.32 15.38 9.33
N TYR A 214 -2.71 16.49 8.71
CA TYR A 214 -2.04 17.76 8.91
C TYR A 214 -3.03 18.93 8.90
N TYR A 215 -2.71 19.93 9.71
CA TYR A 215 -3.54 21.13 9.88
C TYR A 215 -5.01 20.80 10.18
N ARG A 216 -5.95 21.09 9.27
CA ARG A 216 -7.40 20.88 9.43
C ARG A 216 -7.92 19.59 8.78
N TRP A 217 -7.09 18.95 7.96
CA TRP A 217 -7.44 17.80 7.14
C TRP A 217 -7.34 16.51 7.93
N GLY A 218 -8.11 15.48 7.54
CA GLY A 218 -8.17 14.21 8.27
C GLY A 218 -8.68 14.36 9.72
N ARG A 219 -9.35 15.47 10.05
CA ARG A 219 -9.93 15.70 11.39
C ARG A 219 -11.42 15.41 11.39
N VAL A 220 -11.85 14.61 12.36
CA VAL A 220 -13.27 14.34 12.61
C VAL A 220 -13.96 15.57 13.17
N ARG A 221 -14.97 16.07 12.45
CA ARG A 221 -15.79 17.22 12.81
C ARG A 221 -17.25 16.79 13.00
N SER A 222 -17.99 17.57 13.77
CA SER A 222 -19.44 17.38 13.93
C SER A 222 -20.16 18.31 12.96
N HIS A 223 -21.12 17.76 12.22
CA HIS A 223 -22.07 18.55 11.45
C HIS A 223 -23.27 18.91 12.33
N ASP A 224 -23.81 17.92 13.05
CA ASP A 224 -24.87 18.06 14.05
C ASP A 224 -24.64 17.07 15.21
N ILE A 225 -25.66 16.82 16.03
CA ILE A 225 -25.59 15.93 17.20
C ILE A 225 -25.31 14.47 16.81
N THR A 226 -25.85 14.01 15.68
CA THR A 226 -25.84 12.61 15.23
C THR A 226 -24.99 12.38 13.98
N THR A 227 -24.40 13.45 13.43
CA THR A 227 -23.65 13.43 12.17
C THR A 227 -22.22 13.92 12.37
N LEU A 228 -21.25 13.09 11.99
CA LEU A 228 -19.83 13.42 11.92
C LEU A 228 -19.37 13.48 10.47
N TYR A 229 -18.32 14.26 10.18
CA TYR A 229 -17.71 14.27 8.85
C TYR A 229 -16.20 14.44 8.91
N VAL A 230 -15.53 14.08 7.81
CA VAL A 230 -14.09 14.19 7.61
C VAL A 230 -13.82 14.73 6.21
N ASP A 231 -12.86 15.65 6.10
CA ASP A 231 -12.40 16.23 4.83
C ASP A 231 -11.01 15.66 4.44
N PHE A 232 -10.91 15.14 3.22
CA PHE A 232 -9.66 14.72 2.58
C PHE A 232 -9.37 15.60 1.36
N PRO A 233 -8.30 16.42 1.39
CA PRO A 233 -8.01 17.36 0.32
C PRO A 233 -7.54 16.65 -0.96
N LYS A 234 -7.86 17.23 -2.12
CA LYS A 234 -7.20 16.91 -3.38
C LYS A 234 -5.86 17.65 -3.41
N GLU A 235 -4.75 16.91 -3.29
CA GLU A 235 -3.39 17.48 -3.32
C GLU A 235 -2.89 17.79 -4.74
N ASP A 236 -3.49 17.17 -5.76
CA ASP A 236 -3.18 17.43 -7.17
C ASP A 236 -3.89 18.71 -7.66
N GLU A 237 -3.20 19.54 -8.45
CA GLU A 237 -3.78 20.77 -9.01
C GLU A 237 -4.79 20.47 -10.13
N ALA A 238 -4.70 19.32 -10.80
CA ALA A 238 -5.58 18.95 -11.91
C ALA A 238 -7.04 18.80 -11.47
N GLY A 239 -7.99 19.31 -12.24
CA GLY A 239 -9.43 19.29 -11.91
C GLY A 239 -10.16 18.01 -12.33
N GLU A 240 -9.48 17.09 -13.01
CA GLU A 240 -10.10 15.87 -13.56
C GLU A 240 -10.35 14.79 -12.49
N PRO A 241 -11.28 13.84 -12.72
CA PRO A 241 -11.57 12.78 -11.75
C PRO A 241 -10.34 11.97 -11.32
N ALA A 242 -9.34 11.80 -12.18
CA ALA A 242 -8.09 11.08 -11.87
C ALA A 242 -7.29 11.75 -10.73
N ALA A 243 -7.37 13.07 -10.59
CA ALA A 243 -6.66 13.84 -9.57
C ALA A 243 -7.19 13.57 -8.15
N TYR A 244 -8.41 13.04 -8.02
CA TYR A 244 -9.03 12.73 -6.73
C TYR A 244 -8.58 11.38 -6.14
N ARG A 245 -7.69 10.61 -6.80
CA ARG A 245 -7.35 9.22 -6.42
C ARG A 245 -7.09 9.00 -4.94
N ALA A 246 -6.13 9.74 -4.38
CA ALA A 246 -5.67 9.50 -3.01
C ALA A 246 -6.77 9.83 -1.99
N CYS A 247 -7.47 10.95 -2.16
CA CYS A 247 -8.53 11.34 -1.23
C CYS A 247 -9.79 10.48 -1.38
N ILE A 248 -10.15 10.05 -2.60
CA ILE A 248 -11.31 9.16 -2.77
C ILE A 248 -11.04 7.75 -2.21
N ARG A 249 -9.84 7.19 -2.43
CA ARG A 249 -9.45 5.92 -1.81
C ARG A 249 -9.55 5.97 -0.30
N SER A 250 -8.95 6.98 0.33
CA SER A 250 -9.00 7.14 1.79
C SER A 250 -10.43 7.24 2.31
N ALA A 251 -11.31 7.98 1.62
CA ALA A 251 -12.71 8.08 2.01
C ALA A 251 -13.43 6.71 1.93
N VAL A 252 -13.26 5.98 0.84
CA VAL A 252 -13.91 4.67 0.63
C VAL A 252 -13.38 3.62 1.60
N SER A 253 -12.06 3.61 1.84
CA SER A 253 -11.41 2.73 2.81
C SER A 253 -11.96 2.91 4.22
N ILE A 254 -12.13 4.16 4.65
CA ILE A 254 -12.75 4.47 5.95
C ILE A 254 -14.22 4.08 5.95
N ALA A 255 -14.96 4.30 4.86
CA ALA A 255 -16.35 3.87 4.78
C ALA A 255 -16.49 2.34 4.98
N HIS A 256 -15.64 1.56 4.31
CA HIS A 256 -15.56 0.10 4.48
C HIS A 256 -15.25 -0.29 5.92
N GLN A 257 -14.19 0.26 6.50
CA GLN A 257 -13.78 -0.02 7.89
C GLN A 257 -14.90 0.28 8.89
N ILE A 258 -15.55 1.45 8.77
CA ILE A 258 -16.57 1.89 9.73
C ILE A 258 -17.86 1.10 9.56
N ALA A 259 -18.26 0.74 8.34
CA ALA A 259 -19.45 -0.08 8.10
C ALA A 259 -19.37 -1.43 8.83
N ILE A 260 -18.20 -2.08 8.83
CA ILE A 260 -18.01 -3.36 9.51
C ILE A 260 -17.86 -3.20 11.02
N ARG A 261 -17.07 -2.22 11.46
CA ARG A 261 -16.89 -1.95 12.90
C ARG A 261 -18.18 -1.53 13.58
N TRP A 262 -19.06 -0.83 12.87
CA TRP A 262 -20.41 -0.55 13.35
C TRP A 262 -21.17 -1.84 13.64
N ALA A 263 -21.20 -2.77 12.69
CA ALA A 263 -21.87 -4.06 12.85
C ALA A 263 -21.30 -4.93 13.98
N LEU A 264 -20.00 -4.82 14.25
CA LEU A 264 -19.32 -5.49 15.36
C LEU A 264 -19.46 -4.76 16.70
N SER A 265 -19.92 -3.52 16.70
CA SER A 265 -20.00 -2.72 17.92
C SER A 265 -21.10 -3.23 18.86
N LYS A 266 -20.90 -3.05 20.17
CA LYS A 266 -21.93 -3.32 21.19
C LYS A 266 -23.18 -2.43 21.04
N TYR A 267 -23.10 -1.36 20.26
CA TYR A 267 -24.17 -0.38 20.07
C TYR A 267 -25.10 -0.72 18.92
N PHE A 268 -24.70 -1.64 18.04
CA PHE A 268 -25.50 -2.07 16.90
C PHE A 268 -26.75 -2.82 17.37
N THR A 269 -27.91 -2.35 16.89
CA THR A 269 -29.22 -2.99 17.09
C THR A 269 -29.98 -2.95 15.79
N LYS A 270 -31.08 -3.73 15.70
CA LYS A 270 -31.99 -3.68 14.54
C LYS A 270 -32.70 -2.34 14.36
N ASN A 271 -32.63 -1.46 15.37
CA ASN A 271 -33.31 -0.16 15.39
C ASN A 271 -32.33 1.01 15.24
N ARG A 272 -31.01 0.77 15.18
CA ARG A 272 -29.99 1.81 14.98
C ARG A 272 -29.27 1.59 13.66
N PHE A 273 -29.24 2.63 12.85
CA PHE A 273 -28.76 2.55 11.47
C PHE A 273 -27.63 3.55 11.26
N LEU A 274 -26.63 3.14 10.50
CA LEU A 274 -25.54 3.98 10.05
C LEU A 274 -25.72 4.26 8.56
N SER A 275 -25.65 5.55 8.21
CA SER A 275 -25.55 6.00 6.82
C SER A 275 -24.23 6.73 6.63
N ILE A 276 -23.52 6.38 5.57
CA ILE A 276 -22.25 6.96 5.17
C ILE A 276 -22.45 7.62 3.79
N GLY A 277 -22.18 8.90 3.71
CA GLY A 277 -22.30 9.69 2.48
C GLY A 277 -20.93 10.17 2.02
N ILE A 278 -20.59 9.98 0.73
CA ILE A 278 -19.34 10.46 0.14
C ILE A 278 -19.66 11.44 -0.99
N VAL A 279 -19.08 12.64 -0.92
CA VAL A 279 -19.19 13.71 -1.92
C VAL A 279 -17.81 14.27 -2.25
N ALA A 280 -17.61 14.74 -3.48
CA ALA A 280 -16.34 15.28 -3.97
C ALA A 280 -16.55 16.57 -4.75
N GLY A 281 -15.57 17.49 -4.70
CA GLY A 281 -15.63 18.81 -5.32
C GLY A 281 -15.15 19.92 -4.39
N ASP A 282 -15.63 21.15 -4.60
CA ASP A 282 -15.31 22.31 -3.76
C ASP A 282 -15.96 22.16 -2.37
N PHE A 283 -15.13 22.15 -1.32
CA PHE A 283 -15.55 22.02 0.08
C PHE A 283 -16.59 23.05 0.53
N ALA A 284 -16.66 24.22 -0.12
CA ALA A 284 -17.65 25.24 0.17
C ALA A 284 -19.08 24.82 -0.21
N THR A 285 -19.23 23.88 -1.13
CA THR A 285 -20.52 23.46 -1.71
C THR A 285 -20.93 22.04 -1.34
N LEU A 286 -20.04 21.25 -0.74
CA LEU A 286 -20.27 19.82 -0.52
C LEU A 286 -21.46 19.50 0.40
N ASP A 287 -21.82 20.39 1.33
CA ASP A 287 -22.95 20.17 2.23
C ASP A 287 -24.31 20.16 1.49
N ASN A 288 -24.39 20.86 0.34
CA ASN A 288 -25.57 20.85 -0.53
C ASN A 288 -25.88 19.44 -1.07
N TYR A 289 -24.85 18.59 -1.19
CA TYR A 289 -24.98 17.23 -1.71
C TYR A 289 -24.92 16.18 -0.59
N LEU A 290 -24.12 16.40 0.45
CA LEU A 290 -23.89 15.43 1.51
C LEU A 290 -25.16 15.15 2.32
N LEU A 291 -25.86 16.20 2.74
CA LEU A 291 -27.03 16.05 3.61
C LEU A 291 -28.20 15.37 2.89
N PRO A 292 -28.53 15.70 1.63
CA PRO A 292 -29.50 14.93 0.86
C PRO A 292 -29.12 13.45 0.75
N ILE A 293 -27.86 13.12 0.49
CA ILE A 293 -27.39 11.72 0.40
C ILE A 293 -27.60 10.96 1.71
N LEU A 294 -27.27 11.58 2.85
CA LEU A 294 -27.43 10.97 4.16
C LEU A 294 -28.90 10.76 4.54
N ASN A 295 -29.77 11.73 4.22
CA ASN A 295 -31.16 11.73 4.68
C ASN A 295 -32.13 10.99 3.74
N THR A 296 -31.74 10.71 2.50
CA THR A 296 -32.61 10.03 1.53
C THR A 296 -32.93 8.60 1.97
N ARG A 297 -34.20 8.22 1.88
CA ARG A 297 -34.63 6.83 2.13
C ARG A 297 -34.44 6.01 0.86
N LEU A 298 -33.53 5.04 0.93
CA LEU A 298 -33.21 4.17 -0.20
C LEU A 298 -33.75 2.75 0.04
N PRO A 299 -34.14 2.01 -1.01
CA PRO A 299 -34.51 0.60 -0.90
C PRO A 299 -33.38 -0.23 -0.29
N GLY A 300 -33.70 -1.07 0.70
CA GLY A 300 -32.69 -1.89 1.41
C GLY A 300 -31.80 -1.11 2.39
N ASP A 301 -31.96 0.21 2.48
CA ASP A 301 -31.19 1.12 3.36
C ASP A 301 -29.65 0.90 3.28
N PRO A 302 -29.05 1.02 2.07
CA PRO A 302 -27.62 0.82 1.88
C PRO A 302 -26.80 1.77 2.77
N VAL A 303 -25.79 1.20 3.40
CA VAL A 303 -24.93 1.89 4.38
C VAL A 303 -24.06 2.94 3.71
N ILE A 304 -23.50 2.66 2.53
CA ILE A 304 -22.52 3.55 1.88
C ILE A 304 -23.08 4.10 0.57
N ARG A 305 -23.22 5.42 0.53
CA ARG A 305 -23.90 6.17 -0.52
C ARG A 305 -22.96 7.23 -1.09
N VAL A 306 -23.01 7.44 -2.40
CA VAL A 306 -22.07 8.30 -3.12
C VAL A 306 -22.78 9.19 -4.15
N ALA A 307 -22.26 10.40 -4.34
CA ALA A 307 -22.73 11.30 -5.40
C ALA A 307 -22.29 10.84 -6.80
N GLY A 308 -22.94 11.37 -7.84
CA GLY A 308 -22.60 11.09 -9.23
C GLY A 308 -21.13 11.38 -9.60
N PHE A 309 -20.58 12.51 -9.15
CA PHE A 309 -19.17 12.83 -9.41
C PHE A 309 -18.21 11.86 -8.69
N VAL A 310 -18.56 11.46 -7.47
CA VAL A 310 -17.78 10.45 -6.73
C VAL A 310 -17.76 9.12 -7.47
N ARG A 311 -18.89 8.67 -8.02
CA ARG A 311 -18.92 7.48 -8.88
C ARG A 311 -17.95 7.59 -10.05
N GLN A 312 -17.86 8.74 -10.71
CA GLN A 312 -16.92 8.94 -11.79
C GLN A 312 -15.47 8.83 -11.29
N CYS A 313 -15.14 9.46 -10.17
CA CYS A 313 -13.83 9.32 -9.53
C CYS A 313 -13.49 7.86 -9.19
N LEU A 314 -14.45 7.07 -8.68
CA LEU A 314 -14.24 5.65 -8.39
C LEU A 314 -13.87 4.86 -9.64
N LEU A 315 -14.63 5.04 -10.73
CA LEU A 315 -14.44 4.32 -11.99
C LEU A 315 -13.16 4.73 -12.71
N THR A 316 -12.87 6.03 -12.79
CA THR A 316 -11.66 6.55 -13.46
C THR A 316 -10.38 6.15 -12.72
N ASN A 317 -10.42 6.10 -11.39
CA ASN A 317 -9.28 5.69 -10.57
C ASN A 317 -9.23 4.20 -10.25
N ASP A 318 -10.14 3.42 -10.85
CA ASP A 318 -10.14 1.97 -10.73
C ASP A 318 -10.24 1.47 -9.27
N ILE A 319 -10.97 2.21 -8.42
CA ILE A 319 -11.20 1.83 -7.02
C ILE A 319 -12.22 0.68 -6.99
N ARG A 320 -11.80 -0.47 -6.47
CA ARG A 320 -12.45 -1.78 -6.67
C ARG A 320 -13.71 -2.00 -5.82
N THR A 321 -14.72 -1.19 -6.12
CA THR A 321 -16.07 -1.25 -5.54
C THR A 321 -17.09 -1.65 -6.61
N ILE A 322 -18.16 -2.33 -6.19
CA ILE A 322 -19.30 -2.67 -7.05
C ILE A 322 -20.44 -1.74 -6.67
N LEU A 323 -20.86 -0.93 -7.63
CA LEU A 323 -21.93 0.05 -7.47
C LEU A 323 -23.25 -0.50 -7.99
N CYS A 324 -24.35 0.01 -7.45
CA CYS A 324 -25.68 -0.30 -7.97
C CYS A 324 -25.81 0.04 -9.46
N ARG A 325 -26.69 -0.69 -10.14
CA ARG A 325 -26.92 -0.54 -11.60
C ARG A 325 -27.58 0.78 -11.98
N ARG A 326 -28.48 1.28 -11.13
CA ARG A 326 -29.27 2.49 -11.38
C ARG A 326 -29.25 3.38 -10.15
N PRO A 327 -28.99 4.69 -10.32
CA PRO A 327 -29.05 5.62 -9.19
C PRO A 327 -30.50 5.82 -8.76
N TYR A 328 -30.65 6.31 -7.54
CA TYR A 328 -31.87 6.96 -7.11
C TYR A 328 -31.75 8.45 -7.40
N GLU A 329 -32.70 9.01 -8.15
CA GLU A 329 -32.73 10.43 -8.47
C GLU A 329 -33.60 11.19 -7.45
N THR A 330 -33.07 12.28 -6.89
CA THR A 330 -33.81 13.19 -6.00
C THR A 330 -33.59 14.63 -6.42
N ALA A 331 -34.60 15.48 -6.26
CA ALA A 331 -34.46 16.91 -6.51
C ALA A 331 -33.76 17.60 -5.32
N LEU A 332 -32.87 18.53 -5.63
CA LEU A 332 -32.28 19.49 -4.71
C LEU A 332 -33.18 20.73 -4.58
N PHE A 333 -32.88 21.57 -3.58
CA PHE A 333 -33.70 22.76 -3.26
C PHE A 333 -33.72 23.82 -4.38
N ASP A 334 -32.72 23.84 -5.25
CA ASP A 334 -32.58 24.73 -6.41
C ASP A 334 -33.18 24.14 -7.69
N GLY A 335 -33.76 22.94 -7.64
CA GLY A 335 -34.32 22.24 -8.78
C GLY A 335 -33.32 21.38 -9.56
N GLU A 336 -32.04 21.32 -9.14
CA GLU A 336 -31.08 20.37 -9.72
C GLU A 336 -31.43 18.92 -9.32
N ALA A 337 -31.16 17.98 -10.23
CA ALA A 337 -31.32 16.56 -9.94
C ALA A 337 -30.02 15.97 -9.37
N LEU A 338 -30.10 15.38 -8.18
CA LEU A 338 -29.03 14.63 -7.56
C LEU A 338 -29.22 13.12 -7.79
N ASN A 339 -28.26 12.53 -8.48
CA ASN A 339 -28.15 11.08 -8.63
C ASN A 339 -27.37 10.48 -7.45
N ILE A 340 -28.07 9.69 -6.63
CA ILE A 340 -27.51 8.98 -5.49
C ILE A 340 -27.23 7.53 -5.91
N TRP A 341 -25.96 7.15 -5.84
CA TRP A 341 -25.50 5.78 -6.03
C TRP A 341 -25.15 5.16 -4.69
N TRP A 342 -25.04 3.85 -4.60
CA TRP A 342 -24.52 3.17 -3.41
C TRP A 342 -23.58 2.03 -3.78
N ILE A 343 -22.70 1.70 -2.85
CA ILE A 343 -21.78 0.57 -2.96
C ILE A 343 -22.52 -0.68 -2.49
N GLU A 344 -22.68 -1.65 -3.38
CA GLU A 344 -23.31 -2.94 -3.10
C GLU A 344 -22.28 -3.92 -2.54
N ALA A 345 -21.05 -3.90 -3.04
CA ALA A 345 -19.99 -4.78 -2.58
C ALA A 345 -18.59 -4.18 -2.78
N PHE A 346 -17.61 -4.78 -2.10
CA PHE A 346 -16.19 -4.45 -2.18
C PHE A 346 -15.41 -5.66 -2.67
N TRP A 347 -14.43 -5.46 -3.55
CA TRP A 347 -13.41 -6.49 -3.82
C TRP A 347 -12.40 -6.58 -2.66
N SER A 348 -12.92 -6.77 -1.45
CA SER A 348 -12.13 -6.67 -0.22
C SER A 348 -11.13 -7.79 -0.06
N THR A 349 -11.32 -8.92 -0.76
CA THR A 349 -10.36 -10.02 -0.79
C THR A 349 -8.98 -9.57 -1.28
N LEU A 350 -8.88 -8.53 -2.12
CA LEU A 350 -7.60 -8.10 -2.70
C LEU A 350 -7.26 -6.63 -2.43
N TYR A 351 -8.25 -5.75 -2.27
CA TYR A 351 -8.00 -4.30 -2.35
C TYR A 351 -8.20 -3.52 -1.06
N PHE A 352 -8.98 -4.03 -0.11
CA PHE A 352 -9.29 -3.30 1.13
C PHE A 352 -8.58 -3.96 2.30
N ASP A 353 -8.03 -3.18 3.22
CA ASP A 353 -7.29 -3.72 4.36
C ASP A 353 -8.20 -4.51 5.33
N PHE A 354 -7.60 -5.28 6.23
CA PHE A 354 -8.33 -6.03 7.24
C PHE A 354 -9.00 -5.12 8.26
N ILE A 355 -10.11 -5.62 8.81
CA ILE A 355 -10.73 -5.02 9.99
C ILE A 355 -9.94 -5.48 11.24
N PRO A 356 -9.32 -4.58 12.00
CA PRO A 356 -8.51 -4.93 13.18
C PRO A 356 -9.28 -5.75 14.22
N GLU A 357 -10.56 -5.48 14.41
CA GLU A 357 -11.44 -6.23 15.31
C GLU A 357 -11.59 -7.69 14.88
N LEU A 358 -11.56 -7.99 13.57
CA LEU A 358 -11.58 -9.36 13.05
C LEU A 358 -10.21 -10.02 13.15
N LEU A 359 -9.12 -9.30 12.85
CA LEU A 359 -7.76 -9.84 13.02
C LEU A 359 -7.48 -10.24 14.47
N ASN A 360 -7.95 -9.44 15.42
CA ASN A 360 -7.72 -9.66 16.84
C ASN A 360 -8.77 -10.57 17.51
N ASP A 361 -9.83 -10.96 16.80
CA ASP A 361 -10.84 -11.86 17.36
C ASP A 361 -10.22 -13.22 17.70
N PRO A 362 -10.26 -13.67 18.98
CA PRO A 362 -9.70 -14.95 19.38
C PRO A 362 -10.27 -16.15 18.61
N ILE A 363 -11.54 -16.14 18.19
CA ILE A 363 -12.14 -17.29 17.49
C ILE A 363 -11.62 -17.46 16.06
N LEU A 364 -11.09 -16.38 15.47
CA LEU A 364 -10.61 -16.39 14.09
C LEU A 364 -9.12 -16.72 14.00
N LYS A 365 -8.43 -16.92 15.14
CA LYS A 365 -6.99 -17.22 15.18
C LYS A 365 -6.70 -18.62 14.65
N ASN A 366 -5.52 -18.79 14.10
CA ASN A 366 -5.03 -20.06 13.56
C ASN A 366 -4.22 -20.82 14.63
N ASP A 367 -4.84 -21.09 15.77
CA ASP A 367 -4.29 -21.94 16.82
C ASP A 367 -5.24 -23.11 17.13
N PRO A 368 -4.73 -24.26 17.61
CA PRO A 368 -5.56 -25.45 17.76
C PRO A 368 -6.79 -25.26 18.66
N PRO A 369 -6.71 -24.56 19.81
CA PRO A 369 -7.89 -24.22 20.62
C PRO A 369 -8.93 -23.37 19.87
N ALA A 370 -8.50 -22.30 19.19
CA ALA A 370 -9.40 -21.45 18.42
C ALA A 370 -10.08 -22.23 17.29
N LEU A 371 -9.33 -23.09 16.59
CA LEU A 371 -9.86 -23.92 15.51
C LEU A 371 -10.92 -24.94 15.99
N ASP A 372 -10.69 -25.62 17.11
CA ASP A 372 -11.69 -26.52 17.71
C ASP A 372 -12.96 -25.74 18.10
N ALA A 373 -12.81 -24.54 18.69
CA ALA A 373 -13.94 -23.69 19.04
C ALA A 373 -14.72 -23.22 17.80
N LEU A 374 -14.03 -22.76 16.77
CA LEU A 374 -14.62 -22.29 15.51
C LEU A 374 -15.34 -23.44 14.77
N THR A 375 -14.70 -24.61 14.68
CA THR A 375 -15.28 -25.81 14.08
C THR A 375 -16.56 -26.22 14.80
N ARG A 376 -16.55 -26.24 16.14
CA ARG A 376 -17.77 -26.52 16.92
C ARG A 376 -18.87 -25.49 16.70
N LEU A 377 -18.51 -24.22 16.56
CA LEU A 377 -19.48 -23.16 16.31
C LEU A 377 -20.13 -23.29 14.92
N LEU A 378 -19.34 -23.62 13.89
CA LEU A 378 -19.81 -23.71 12.50
C LEU A 378 -20.60 -24.99 12.21
N TYR A 379 -20.11 -26.15 12.68
CA TYR A 379 -20.66 -27.46 12.31
C TYR A 379 -21.59 -28.07 13.38
N PHE A 380 -21.51 -27.62 14.64
CA PHE A 380 -22.30 -28.14 15.76
C PHE A 380 -22.99 -27.04 16.57
N PRO A 381 -23.81 -26.17 15.94
CA PRO A 381 -24.36 -24.97 16.58
C PRO A 381 -25.23 -25.27 17.81
N GLU A 382 -25.97 -26.39 17.81
CA GLU A 382 -26.83 -26.81 18.93
C GLU A 382 -26.05 -27.01 20.23
N LYS A 383 -24.87 -27.65 20.15
CA LYS A 383 -23.99 -27.91 21.31
C LYS A 383 -23.27 -26.64 21.78
N SER A 384 -23.09 -25.68 20.87
CA SER A 384 -22.41 -24.41 21.14
C SER A 384 -23.34 -23.37 21.81
N SER A 385 -24.64 -23.43 21.54
CA SER A 385 -25.65 -22.50 22.10
C SER A 385 -25.71 -22.47 23.64
N ALA A 386 -25.55 -23.63 24.30
CA ALA A 386 -25.55 -23.75 25.77
C ALA A 386 -24.31 -23.11 26.45
N ARG A 387 -23.20 -22.98 25.72
CA ARG A 387 -21.95 -22.37 26.22
C ARG A 387 -21.83 -20.90 25.81
N ALA A 388 -22.34 -20.55 24.62
CA ALA A 388 -22.34 -19.19 24.06
C ALA A 388 -23.19 -18.20 24.87
N ALA A 389 -24.20 -18.67 25.62
CA ALA A 389 -24.99 -17.82 26.51
C ALA A 389 -24.18 -17.21 27.68
N LYS A 390 -22.97 -17.72 27.96
CA LYS A 390 -22.08 -17.25 29.04
C LYS A 390 -20.80 -16.56 28.54
N SER A 391 -20.51 -16.57 27.23
CA SER A 391 -19.31 -15.95 26.67
C SER A 391 -19.62 -14.60 26.03
N GLU A 392 -18.64 -13.70 26.01
CA GLU A 392 -18.74 -12.46 25.22
C GLU A 392 -18.97 -12.78 23.73
N PRO A 393 -19.76 -11.95 23.01
CA PRO A 393 -19.99 -12.12 21.58
C PRO A 393 -18.68 -11.96 20.79
N ASN A 394 -18.40 -12.93 19.92
CA ASN A 394 -17.35 -12.85 18.90
C ASN A 394 -17.95 -12.53 17.52
N ALA A 395 -17.11 -12.21 16.53
CA ALA A 395 -17.51 -11.81 15.19
C ALA A 395 -18.44 -12.82 14.50
N VAL A 396 -18.14 -14.11 14.60
CA VAL A 396 -18.95 -15.18 13.99
C VAL A 396 -20.33 -15.24 14.64
N THR A 397 -20.40 -15.19 15.97
CA THR A 397 -21.69 -15.17 16.68
C THR A 397 -22.48 -13.89 16.41
N THR A 398 -21.81 -12.75 16.22
CA THR A 398 -22.45 -11.48 15.83
C THR A 398 -23.04 -11.59 14.43
N PHE A 399 -22.30 -12.14 13.48
CA PHE A 399 -22.80 -12.41 12.13
C PHE A 399 -24.01 -13.36 12.16
N PHE A 400 -23.99 -14.42 12.97
CA PHE A 400 -25.13 -15.34 13.08
C PHE A 400 -26.38 -14.70 13.68
N ARG A 401 -26.23 -13.69 14.55
CA ARG A 401 -27.38 -12.90 15.06
C ARG A 401 -27.95 -11.95 14.01
N TYR A 402 -27.10 -11.49 13.09
CA TYR A 402 -27.43 -10.49 12.08
C TYR A 402 -26.95 -10.91 10.68
N PRO A 403 -27.43 -12.05 10.15
CA PRO A 403 -26.85 -12.65 8.96
C PRO A 403 -27.05 -11.78 7.71
N HIS A 404 -28.07 -10.91 7.70
CA HIS A 404 -28.37 -9.96 6.62
C HIS A 404 -27.22 -8.99 6.30
N ASN A 405 -26.22 -8.85 7.18
CA ASN A 405 -25.01 -8.11 6.87
C ASN A 405 -24.01 -9.02 6.12
N ALA A 406 -24.25 -9.23 4.83
CA ALA A 406 -23.39 -10.06 3.98
C ALA A 406 -21.94 -9.56 3.95
N LEU A 407 -21.73 -8.23 3.97
CA LEU A 407 -20.40 -7.62 3.99
C LEU A 407 -19.58 -8.08 5.21
N LEU A 408 -20.18 -8.17 6.39
CA LEU A 408 -19.51 -8.70 7.59
C LEU A 408 -19.12 -10.18 7.40
N GLY A 409 -20.02 -11.00 6.83
CA GLY A 409 -19.73 -12.41 6.53
C GLY A 409 -18.56 -12.58 5.57
N ILE A 410 -18.50 -11.74 4.52
CA ILE A 410 -17.42 -11.74 3.54
C ILE A 410 -16.09 -11.33 4.18
N GLU A 411 -16.05 -10.31 5.05
CA GLU A 411 -14.82 -9.94 5.76
C GLU A 411 -14.34 -11.02 6.73
N ILE A 412 -15.25 -11.70 7.43
CA ILE A 412 -14.89 -12.86 8.27
C ILE A 412 -14.27 -13.96 7.40
N ALA A 413 -14.93 -14.30 6.28
CA ALA A 413 -14.44 -15.32 5.35
C ALA A 413 -13.07 -14.94 4.74
N LYS A 414 -12.84 -13.66 4.44
CA LYS A 414 -11.54 -13.13 4.01
C LYS A 414 -10.47 -13.31 5.09
N THR A 415 -10.76 -12.96 6.35
CA THR A 415 -9.80 -13.17 7.45
C THR A 415 -9.41 -14.65 7.57
N LEU A 416 -10.39 -15.56 7.49
CA LEU A 416 -10.14 -17.00 7.49
C LEU A 416 -9.36 -17.47 6.26
N TYR A 417 -9.68 -16.93 5.07
CA TYR A 417 -8.96 -17.21 3.83
C TYR A 417 -7.47 -16.89 3.94
N TYR A 418 -7.14 -15.70 4.44
CA TYR A 418 -5.75 -15.26 4.65
C TYR A 418 -5.03 -15.98 5.80
N ARG A 419 -5.77 -16.70 6.65
CA ARG A 419 -5.23 -17.64 7.66
C ARG A 419 -5.22 -19.10 7.19
N ARG A 420 -5.55 -19.35 5.92
CA ARG A 420 -5.68 -20.69 5.31
C ARG A 420 -6.71 -21.61 5.97
N LEU A 421 -7.68 -21.05 6.69
CA LEU A 421 -8.84 -21.75 7.25
C LEU A 421 -9.95 -21.85 6.21
N PHE A 422 -9.65 -22.50 5.09
CA PHE A 422 -10.48 -22.44 3.88
C PHE A 422 -11.85 -23.10 4.06
N ARG A 423 -11.93 -24.20 4.82
CA ARG A 423 -13.19 -24.93 5.04
C ARG A 423 -14.14 -24.13 5.91
N GLU A 424 -13.60 -23.48 6.93
CA GLU A 424 -14.33 -22.60 7.83
C GLU A 424 -14.84 -21.36 7.08
N ALA A 425 -14.02 -20.80 6.18
CA ALA A 425 -14.43 -19.71 5.30
C ALA A 425 -15.59 -20.10 4.38
N LEU A 426 -15.57 -21.32 3.81
CA LEU A 426 -16.67 -21.84 2.98
C LEU A 426 -18.00 -21.91 3.76
N GLU A 427 -17.96 -22.32 5.02
CA GLU A 427 -19.16 -22.39 5.87
C GLU A 427 -19.75 -21.01 6.19
N VAL A 428 -18.90 -20.01 6.41
CA VAL A 428 -19.33 -18.61 6.59
C VAL A 428 -19.98 -18.09 5.30
N LEU A 429 -19.35 -18.32 4.15
CA LEU A 429 -19.88 -17.91 2.85
C LEU A 429 -21.19 -18.62 2.48
N ARG A 430 -21.38 -19.88 2.91
CA ARG A 430 -22.67 -20.58 2.73
C ARG A 430 -23.83 -19.76 3.32
N ILE A 431 -23.63 -19.17 4.49
CA ILE A 431 -24.64 -18.36 5.17
C ILE A 431 -24.84 -17.03 4.43
N ALA A 432 -23.76 -16.33 4.05
CA ALA A 432 -23.87 -15.09 3.28
C ALA A 432 -24.63 -15.30 1.96
N LEU A 433 -24.29 -16.37 1.22
CA LEU A 433 -24.92 -16.72 -0.06
C LEU A 433 -26.33 -17.29 0.08
N SER A 434 -26.77 -17.68 1.28
CA SER A 434 -28.17 -18.06 1.51
C SER A 434 -29.11 -16.85 1.54
N ILE A 435 -28.55 -15.64 1.72
CA ILE A 435 -29.30 -14.38 1.79
C ILE A 435 -29.26 -13.68 0.45
N ASP A 436 -28.05 -13.55 -0.11
CA ASP A 436 -27.84 -13.04 -1.46
C ASP A 436 -27.07 -14.08 -2.29
N PRO A 437 -27.77 -14.96 -3.03
CA PRO A 437 -27.12 -15.99 -3.82
C PRO A 437 -26.35 -15.44 -5.03
N ILE A 438 -26.57 -14.18 -5.43
CA ILE A 438 -25.93 -13.55 -6.59
C ILE A 438 -24.85 -12.54 -6.20
N ASP A 439 -24.46 -12.49 -4.92
CA ASP A 439 -23.35 -11.66 -4.44
C ASP A 439 -22.04 -12.08 -5.14
N LEU A 440 -21.56 -11.21 -6.03
CA LEU A 440 -20.39 -11.47 -6.87
C LEU A 440 -19.13 -11.73 -6.06
N THR A 441 -18.91 -10.99 -4.97
CA THR A 441 -17.64 -11.05 -4.22
C THR A 441 -17.63 -12.24 -3.28
N ALA A 442 -18.77 -12.59 -2.67
CA ALA A 442 -18.92 -13.83 -1.92
C ALA A 442 -18.74 -15.07 -2.81
N ARG A 443 -19.34 -15.09 -4.02
CA ARG A 443 -19.17 -16.18 -4.99
C ARG A 443 -17.72 -16.29 -5.48
N SER A 444 -17.11 -15.16 -5.80
CA SER A 444 -15.71 -15.12 -6.25
C SER A 444 -14.75 -15.60 -5.16
N LEU A 445 -14.97 -15.21 -3.89
CA LEU A 445 -14.17 -15.74 -2.78
C LEU A 445 -14.38 -17.26 -2.61
N ARG A 446 -15.60 -17.77 -2.78
CA ARG A 446 -15.89 -19.21 -2.75
C ARG A 446 -15.15 -19.98 -3.86
N MET A 447 -15.15 -19.43 -5.07
CA MET A 447 -14.36 -19.95 -6.20
C MET A 447 -12.86 -20.02 -5.86
N VAL A 448 -12.31 -18.93 -5.30
CA VAL A 448 -10.90 -18.83 -4.91
C VAL A 448 -10.55 -19.81 -3.78
N LEU A 449 -11.46 -20.05 -2.83
CA LEU A 449 -11.27 -21.04 -1.76
C LEU A 449 -11.15 -22.46 -2.32
N PHE A 450 -12.05 -22.87 -3.23
CA PHE A 450 -11.96 -24.17 -3.90
C PHE A 450 -10.67 -24.32 -4.70
N ARG A 451 -10.24 -23.26 -5.39
CA ARG A 451 -8.95 -23.24 -6.09
C ARG A 451 -7.78 -23.51 -5.13
N ASN A 452 -7.73 -22.85 -3.98
CA ASN A 452 -6.65 -23.05 -3.01
C ASN A 452 -6.69 -24.45 -2.37
N LEU A 453 -7.88 -24.97 -2.05
CA LEU A 453 -8.03 -26.36 -1.60
C LEU A 453 -7.54 -27.37 -2.65
N ALA A 454 -7.68 -27.06 -3.94
CA ALA A 454 -7.18 -27.90 -5.02
C ALA A 454 -5.65 -27.93 -5.11
N ILE A 455 -4.98 -26.83 -4.74
CA ILE A 455 -3.50 -26.74 -4.76
C ILE A 455 -2.89 -27.64 -3.69
N ASP A 456 -3.52 -27.69 -2.52
CA ASP A 456 -3.12 -28.52 -1.37
C ASP A 456 -3.67 -29.96 -1.45
N ALA A 457 -4.34 -30.33 -2.55
CA ALA A 457 -4.97 -31.64 -2.68
C ALA A 457 -3.92 -32.77 -2.74
N PRO A 458 -4.15 -33.91 -2.04
CA PRO A 458 -3.18 -34.99 -1.97
C PRO A 458 -3.06 -35.79 -3.27
N THR A 459 -4.10 -35.77 -4.12
CA THR A 459 -4.12 -36.46 -5.41
C THR A 459 -4.66 -35.56 -6.51
N TYR A 460 -4.28 -35.86 -7.76
CA TYR A 460 -4.76 -35.13 -8.93
C TYR A 460 -6.28 -35.19 -9.08
N ASP A 461 -6.91 -36.35 -8.80
CA ASP A 461 -8.37 -36.49 -8.89
C ASP A 461 -9.12 -35.59 -7.90
N ILE A 462 -8.61 -35.47 -6.66
CA ILE A 462 -9.19 -34.57 -5.65
C ILE A 462 -8.98 -33.11 -6.08
N SER A 463 -7.78 -32.78 -6.59
CA SER A 463 -7.48 -31.45 -7.13
C SER A 463 -8.44 -31.09 -8.26
N ARG A 464 -8.66 -32.00 -9.21
CA ARG A 464 -9.60 -31.84 -10.33
C ARG A 464 -11.03 -31.63 -9.84
N GLY A 465 -11.51 -32.42 -8.87
CA GLY A 465 -12.84 -32.26 -8.29
C GLY A 465 -13.06 -30.90 -7.62
N MET A 466 -12.07 -30.40 -6.89
CA MET A 466 -12.11 -29.05 -6.29
C MET A 466 -12.10 -27.95 -7.37
N LEU A 467 -11.29 -28.09 -8.41
CA LEU A 467 -11.23 -27.12 -9.53
C LEU A 467 -12.51 -27.13 -10.37
N GLN A 468 -13.20 -28.27 -10.47
CA GLN A 468 -14.54 -28.34 -11.06
C GLN A 468 -15.54 -27.54 -10.23
N GLN A 469 -15.52 -27.62 -8.90
CA GLN A 469 -16.37 -26.79 -8.04
C GLN A 469 -16.09 -25.30 -8.21
N ALA A 470 -14.80 -24.91 -8.29
CA ALA A 470 -14.42 -23.54 -8.60
C ALA A 470 -14.98 -23.06 -9.95
N GLU A 471 -14.92 -23.89 -10.99
CA GLU A 471 -15.50 -23.57 -12.30
C GLU A 471 -17.03 -23.46 -12.25
N GLN A 472 -17.72 -24.29 -11.45
CA GLN A 472 -19.16 -24.16 -11.26
C GLN A 472 -19.56 -22.83 -10.61
N GLU A 473 -18.75 -22.30 -9.67
CA GLU A 473 -18.99 -20.95 -9.16
C GLU A 473 -18.83 -19.89 -10.25
N ALA A 474 -17.82 -20.01 -11.10
CA ALA A 474 -17.59 -19.09 -12.20
C ALA A 474 -18.76 -19.10 -13.20
N LEU A 475 -19.21 -20.29 -13.62
CA LEU A 475 -20.35 -20.43 -14.52
C LEU A 475 -21.62 -19.84 -13.90
N PHE A 476 -21.86 -20.10 -12.61
CA PHE A 476 -22.98 -19.48 -11.90
C PHE A 476 -22.91 -17.94 -11.95
N ILE A 477 -21.72 -17.37 -11.75
CA ILE A 477 -21.50 -15.92 -11.84
C ILE A 477 -21.77 -15.41 -13.28
N GLU A 478 -21.26 -16.08 -14.32
CA GLU A 478 -21.50 -15.64 -15.71
C GLU A 478 -23.00 -15.66 -16.05
N GLU A 479 -23.73 -16.67 -15.58
CA GLU A 479 -25.15 -16.85 -15.88
C GLU A 479 -26.07 -15.93 -15.06
N ASN A 480 -25.74 -15.67 -13.80
CA ASN A 480 -26.67 -15.08 -12.83
C ASN A 480 -26.25 -13.72 -12.30
N CYS A 481 -24.95 -13.40 -12.27
CA CYS A 481 -24.49 -12.15 -11.68
C CYS A 481 -24.65 -10.96 -12.65
N PRO A 482 -25.11 -9.82 -12.13
CA PRO A 482 -25.38 -8.61 -12.90
C PRO A 482 -24.25 -8.00 -13.74
N VAL A 483 -23.04 -8.10 -13.22
CA VAL A 483 -21.88 -7.29 -13.59
C VAL A 483 -20.68 -8.21 -13.49
N HIS A 484 -19.80 -8.13 -14.48
CA HIS A 484 -18.54 -8.85 -14.51
C HIS A 484 -17.40 -7.84 -14.53
N THR A 485 -16.50 -7.92 -13.56
CA THR A 485 -15.36 -7.01 -13.43
C THR A 485 -14.08 -7.67 -13.96
N GLU A 486 -13.02 -6.87 -14.12
CA GLU A 486 -11.68 -7.38 -14.39
C GLU A 486 -11.26 -8.44 -13.36
N ASP A 487 -11.51 -8.18 -12.08
CA ASP A 487 -11.15 -9.06 -10.97
C ASP A 487 -11.82 -10.42 -11.08
N TYR A 488 -13.11 -10.45 -11.39
CA TYR A 488 -13.83 -11.70 -11.62
C TYR A 488 -13.17 -12.52 -12.74
N PHE A 489 -12.96 -11.91 -13.92
CA PHE A 489 -12.35 -12.62 -15.05
C PHE A 489 -10.92 -13.06 -14.75
N CYS A 490 -10.15 -12.26 -14.00
CA CYS A 490 -8.81 -12.64 -13.58
C CYS A 490 -8.84 -13.83 -12.63
N GLU A 491 -9.70 -13.82 -11.60
CA GLU A 491 -9.79 -14.96 -10.68
C GLU A 491 -10.27 -16.24 -11.39
N TYR A 492 -11.21 -16.12 -12.33
CA TYR A 492 -11.66 -17.25 -13.14
C TYR A 492 -10.56 -17.78 -14.05
N ALA A 493 -9.83 -16.90 -14.74
CA ALA A 493 -8.67 -17.28 -15.54
C ALA A 493 -7.60 -18.00 -14.70
N VAL A 494 -7.39 -17.56 -13.45
CA VAL A 494 -6.46 -18.20 -12.53
C VAL A 494 -6.92 -19.60 -12.11
N VAL A 495 -8.23 -19.92 -12.10
CA VAL A 495 -8.71 -21.30 -11.93
C VAL A 495 -8.15 -22.20 -13.04
N HIS A 496 -8.24 -21.76 -14.29
CA HIS A 496 -7.68 -22.51 -15.43
C HIS A 496 -6.15 -22.57 -15.40
N LEU A 497 -5.49 -21.48 -15.02
CA LEU A 497 -4.04 -21.49 -14.83
C LEU A 497 -3.62 -22.51 -13.76
N VAL A 498 -4.31 -22.59 -12.62
CA VAL A 498 -4.06 -23.61 -11.60
C VAL A 498 -4.33 -25.02 -12.13
N LYS A 499 -5.39 -25.24 -12.91
CA LYS A 499 -5.65 -26.55 -13.55
C LYS A 499 -4.48 -26.98 -14.44
N ALA A 500 -4.00 -26.09 -15.30
CA ALA A 500 -2.84 -26.34 -16.17
C ALA A 500 -1.59 -26.66 -15.33
N MET A 501 -1.27 -25.82 -14.34
CA MET A 501 -0.07 -26.00 -13.52
C MET A 501 -0.13 -27.26 -12.64
N GLN A 502 -1.31 -27.64 -12.12
CA GLN A 502 -1.48 -28.89 -11.36
C GLN A 502 -1.34 -30.11 -12.27
N ALA A 503 -1.94 -30.10 -13.46
CA ALA A 503 -1.75 -31.19 -14.43
C ALA A 503 -0.26 -31.37 -14.77
N LEU A 504 0.46 -30.28 -15.06
CA LEU A 504 1.90 -30.30 -15.30
C LEU A 504 2.69 -30.80 -14.08
N LYS A 505 2.36 -30.34 -12.87
CA LYS A 505 3.01 -30.75 -11.62
C LYS A 505 2.87 -32.25 -11.38
N PHE A 506 1.65 -32.79 -11.47
CA PHE A 506 1.41 -34.22 -11.24
C PHE A 506 2.01 -35.09 -12.34
N ALA A 507 2.03 -34.62 -13.58
CA ALA A 507 2.69 -35.29 -14.70
C ALA A 507 4.19 -35.45 -14.45
N ARG A 508 4.88 -34.35 -14.13
CA ARG A 508 6.32 -34.34 -13.82
C ARG A 508 6.70 -35.24 -12.63
N LEU A 509 5.78 -35.49 -11.69
CA LEU A 509 6.01 -36.43 -10.57
C LEU A 509 5.79 -37.90 -10.92
N GLY A 510 5.39 -38.23 -12.15
CA GLY A 510 4.94 -39.57 -12.51
C GLY A 510 3.65 -39.98 -11.79
N ARG A 511 2.87 -39.00 -11.31
CA ARG A 511 1.61 -39.19 -10.57
C ARG A 511 0.37 -38.81 -11.40
N GLY A 512 0.57 -38.51 -12.68
CA GLY A 512 -0.48 -38.10 -13.61
C GLY A 512 -1.04 -39.28 -14.41
N SER A 513 -1.92 -40.07 -13.80
CA SER A 513 -3.04 -40.79 -14.43
C SER A 513 -3.81 -41.65 -13.42
N CYS A 514 -5.13 -41.76 -13.62
CA CYS A 514 -5.89 -42.94 -13.19
C CYS A 514 -5.40 -44.10 -14.06
N ASP A 515 -5.00 -45.23 -13.48
CA ASP A 515 -4.54 -46.46 -14.16
C ASP A 515 -3.02 -46.62 -14.40
N GLY A 516 -2.17 -45.71 -13.92
CA GLY A 516 -0.73 -45.97 -13.76
C GLY A 516 0.12 -45.92 -15.04
N THR A 517 -0.47 -45.64 -16.22
CA THR A 517 0.27 -45.29 -17.44
C THR A 517 0.29 -43.78 -17.63
N HIS A 518 1.46 -43.16 -17.56
CA HIS A 518 1.62 -41.72 -17.72
C HIS A 518 1.46 -41.32 -19.20
N ASP A 519 0.30 -40.78 -19.58
CA ASP A 519 0.06 -40.24 -20.92
C ASP A 519 0.47 -38.77 -21.00
N VAL A 520 1.70 -38.55 -21.46
CA VAL A 520 2.28 -37.21 -21.68
C VAL A 520 1.46 -36.42 -22.70
N GLU A 521 0.92 -37.07 -23.73
CA GLU A 521 0.18 -36.40 -24.81
C GLU A 521 -1.21 -35.94 -24.35
N TRP A 522 -1.88 -36.76 -23.53
CA TRP A 522 -3.08 -36.32 -22.82
C TRP A 522 -2.80 -35.13 -21.89
N THR A 523 -1.70 -35.18 -21.13
CA THR A 523 -1.32 -34.09 -20.23
C THR A 523 -1.07 -32.79 -21.00
N LYS A 524 -0.30 -32.83 -22.10
CA LYS A 524 -0.05 -31.67 -22.97
C LYS A 524 -1.36 -31.04 -23.43
N ARG A 525 -2.29 -31.86 -23.94
CA ARG A 525 -3.62 -31.38 -24.38
C ARG A 525 -4.40 -30.68 -23.28
N VAL A 526 -4.40 -31.23 -22.06
CA VAL A 526 -5.08 -30.62 -20.91
C VAL A 526 -4.43 -29.29 -20.53
N VAL A 527 -3.10 -29.26 -20.41
CA VAL A 527 -2.34 -28.06 -20.05
C VAL A 527 -2.62 -26.93 -21.04
N PHE A 528 -2.45 -27.16 -22.35
CA PHE A 528 -2.65 -26.11 -23.34
C PHE A 528 -4.12 -25.67 -23.45
N ALA A 529 -5.08 -26.59 -23.34
CA ALA A 529 -6.50 -26.23 -23.35
C ALA A 529 -6.88 -25.29 -22.19
N ASP A 530 -6.33 -25.52 -20.99
CA ASP A 530 -6.56 -24.65 -19.84
C ASP A 530 -5.78 -23.33 -19.95
N LEU A 531 -4.56 -23.33 -20.50
CA LEU A 531 -3.82 -22.09 -20.78
C LEU A 531 -4.56 -21.22 -21.80
N ASP A 532 -5.13 -21.80 -22.86
CA ASP A 532 -5.94 -21.08 -23.85
C ASP A 532 -7.20 -20.47 -23.25
N LYS A 533 -7.88 -21.21 -22.36
CA LYS A 533 -9.04 -20.67 -21.62
C LYS A 533 -8.64 -19.53 -20.69
N ALA A 534 -7.54 -19.68 -19.96
CA ALA A 534 -7.01 -18.61 -19.10
C ALA A 534 -6.68 -17.36 -19.93
N ALA A 535 -6.01 -17.53 -21.06
CA ALA A 535 -5.70 -16.47 -22.02
C ALA A 535 -6.96 -15.74 -22.51
N ALA A 536 -8.00 -16.47 -22.92
CA ALA A 536 -9.26 -15.89 -23.37
C ALA A 536 -9.96 -15.08 -22.26
N LEU A 537 -9.98 -15.60 -21.03
CA LEU A 537 -10.57 -14.92 -19.88
C LEU A 537 -9.78 -13.67 -19.47
N PHE A 538 -8.45 -13.69 -19.49
CA PHE A 538 -7.67 -12.47 -19.28
C PHE A 538 -7.93 -11.43 -20.36
N GLY A 539 -8.12 -11.85 -21.63
CA GLY A 539 -8.57 -10.96 -22.71
C GLY A 539 -9.93 -10.29 -22.44
N LYS A 540 -10.90 -11.02 -21.87
CA LYS A 540 -12.17 -10.42 -21.38
C LYS A 540 -11.89 -9.39 -20.28
N GLY A 541 -10.99 -9.70 -19.34
CA GLY A 541 -10.56 -8.79 -18.28
C GLY A 541 -9.99 -7.47 -18.81
N ILE A 542 -9.13 -7.53 -19.84
CA ILE A 542 -8.58 -6.35 -20.52
C ILE A 542 -9.71 -5.50 -21.13
N THR A 543 -10.72 -6.14 -21.71
CA THR A 543 -11.83 -5.46 -22.40
C THR A 543 -12.74 -4.70 -21.45
N VAL A 544 -12.99 -5.23 -20.24
CA VAL A 544 -13.91 -4.60 -19.27
C VAL A 544 -13.24 -3.59 -18.34
N SER A 545 -11.91 -3.58 -18.25
CA SER A 545 -11.15 -2.70 -17.36
C SER A 545 -10.70 -1.42 -18.06
N PRO A 546 -10.93 -0.23 -17.46
CA PRO A 546 -10.31 1.00 -17.94
C PRO A 546 -8.78 1.01 -17.80
N SER A 547 -8.23 0.27 -16.82
CA SER A 547 -6.80 0.28 -16.52
C SER A 547 -6.06 -0.92 -17.11
N CYS A 548 -6.73 -2.08 -17.17
CA CYS A 548 -6.29 -3.42 -17.59
C CYS A 548 -4.99 -3.94 -16.93
N ILE A 549 -4.57 -3.34 -15.81
CA ILE A 549 -3.21 -3.55 -15.27
C ILE A 549 -2.98 -5.00 -14.86
N ARG A 550 -3.94 -5.59 -14.16
CA ARG A 550 -3.83 -6.95 -13.61
C ARG A 550 -3.98 -8.00 -14.69
N SER A 551 -5.02 -7.86 -15.51
CA SER A 551 -5.31 -8.76 -16.62
C SER A 551 -4.21 -8.76 -17.67
N PHE A 552 -3.60 -7.61 -17.97
CA PHE A 552 -2.46 -7.50 -18.87
C PHE A 552 -1.25 -8.31 -18.41
N TYR A 553 -0.83 -8.15 -17.14
CA TYR A 553 0.29 -8.89 -16.57
C TYR A 553 0.07 -10.41 -16.66
N LEU A 554 -1.12 -10.86 -16.24
CA LEU A 554 -1.44 -12.29 -16.21
C LEU A 554 -1.61 -12.86 -17.62
N TYR A 555 -2.17 -12.08 -18.56
CA TYR A 555 -2.26 -12.48 -19.95
C TYR A 555 -0.87 -12.70 -20.56
N ASN A 556 0.05 -11.76 -20.33
CA ASN A 556 1.42 -11.90 -20.79
C ASN A 556 2.11 -13.14 -20.19
N SER A 557 1.93 -13.34 -18.89
CA SER A 557 2.47 -14.50 -18.17
C SER A 557 1.99 -15.82 -18.78
N VAL A 558 0.71 -15.95 -19.13
CA VAL A 558 0.18 -17.15 -19.78
C VAL A 558 0.76 -17.34 -21.18
N LYS A 559 0.91 -16.27 -21.96
CA LYS A 559 1.48 -16.36 -23.31
C LYS A 559 2.95 -16.76 -23.30
N VAL A 560 3.75 -16.19 -22.40
CA VAL A 560 5.15 -16.58 -22.20
C VAL A 560 5.25 -18.02 -21.71
N LEU A 561 4.44 -18.42 -20.73
CA LEU A 561 4.44 -19.80 -20.23
C LEU A 561 4.08 -20.81 -21.34
N SER A 562 3.08 -20.50 -22.17
CA SER A 562 2.69 -21.37 -23.29
C SER A 562 3.84 -21.54 -24.27
N ALA A 563 4.50 -20.45 -24.65
CA ALA A 563 5.67 -20.50 -25.55
C ALA A 563 6.84 -21.29 -24.96
N VAL A 564 7.10 -21.19 -23.64
CA VAL A 564 8.14 -21.99 -22.97
C VAL A 564 7.82 -23.48 -23.03
N LEU A 565 6.56 -23.87 -22.79
CA LEU A 565 6.13 -25.26 -22.78
C LEU A 565 6.07 -25.87 -24.19
N GLU A 566 5.68 -25.10 -25.19
CA GLU A 566 5.63 -25.55 -26.60
C GLU A 566 7.01 -25.90 -27.15
N ASN A 567 8.05 -25.18 -26.71
CA ASN A 567 9.42 -25.34 -27.23
C ASN A 567 10.28 -26.36 -26.46
N ASP A 568 9.72 -27.04 -25.45
CA ASP A 568 10.47 -28.05 -24.67
C ASP A 568 9.57 -29.15 -24.07
N GLU A 569 9.49 -30.27 -24.78
CA GLU A 569 8.64 -31.40 -24.38
C GLU A 569 9.07 -32.08 -23.08
N ASP A 570 10.37 -32.07 -22.74
CA ASP A 570 10.85 -32.73 -21.53
C ASP A 570 10.31 -32.05 -20.27
N LEU A 571 9.82 -30.80 -20.36
CA LEU A 571 9.21 -30.09 -19.24
C LEU A 571 7.96 -30.80 -18.71
N PHE A 572 7.35 -31.70 -19.48
CA PHE A 572 6.18 -32.47 -19.05
C PHE A 572 6.55 -33.75 -18.28
N SER A 573 7.78 -34.24 -18.44
CA SER A 573 8.21 -35.53 -17.89
C SER A 573 9.35 -35.45 -16.88
N ASP A 574 10.22 -34.43 -16.95
CA ASP A 574 11.37 -34.29 -16.06
C ASP A 574 11.05 -33.34 -14.88
N PRO A 575 10.91 -33.85 -13.64
CA PRO A 575 10.65 -33.00 -12.49
C PRO A 575 11.80 -32.06 -12.13
N ALA A 576 13.06 -32.39 -12.49
CA ALA A 576 14.24 -31.60 -12.16
C ALA A 576 14.49 -30.44 -13.14
N LYS A 577 13.89 -30.47 -14.34
CA LYS A 577 14.11 -29.48 -15.39
C LYS A 577 13.35 -28.18 -15.13
N SER A 578 14.04 -27.08 -14.84
CA SER A 578 13.42 -25.76 -14.64
C SER A 578 12.63 -25.30 -15.88
N LEU A 579 11.52 -24.57 -15.66
CA LEU A 579 10.72 -23.95 -16.73
C LEU A 579 11.41 -22.69 -17.32
N ASN A 580 12.54 -22.91 -18.00
CA ASN A 580 13.33 -21.86 -18.66
C ASN A 580 13.12 -21.93 -20.18
N GLY A 581 13.05 -20.78 -20.85
CA GLY A 581 12.89 -20.68 -22.31
C GLY A 581 14.10 -20.07 -23.02
N ASN A 582 14.13 -20.17 -24.36
CA ASN A 582 15.06 -19.35 -25.14
C ASN A 582 14.60 -17.88 -25.09
N PRO A 583 15.53 -16.89 -25.10
CA PRO A 583 15.17 -15.48 -25.04
C PRO A 583 14.11 -15.04 -26.06
N ASP A 584 14.22 -15.51 -27.31
CA ASP A 584 13.31 -15.12 -28.38
C ASP A 584 11.87 -15.65 -28.17
N ASP A 585 11.74 -16.88 -27.66
CA ASP A 585 10.45 -17.51 -27.34
C ASP A 585 9.73 -16.80 -26.18
N ILE A 586 10.49 -16.15 -25.29
CA ILE A 586 9.97 -15.38 -24.15
C ILE A 586 9.57 -13.96 -24.57
N ILE A 587 10.44 -13.27 -25.31
CA ILE A 587 10.26 -11.85 -25.62
C ILE A 587 9.19 -11.64 -26.70
N LYS A 588 9.10 -12.52 -27.70
CA LYS A 588 8.16 -12.34 -28.81
C LYS A 588 6.69 -12.23 -28.34
N PRO A 589 6.15 -13.15 -27.51
CA PRO A 589 4.76 -13.01 -27.03
C PRO A 589 4.53 -11.72 -26.22
N SER A 590 5.53 -11.28 -25.45
CA SER A 590 5.46 -10.01 -24.71
C SER A 590 5.40 -8.81 -25.64
N MET A 591 6.21 -8.79 -26.70
CA MET A 591 6.21 -7.73 -27.70
C MET A 591 4.91 -7.69 -28.50
N ASP A 592 4.38 -8.84 -28.92
CA ASP A 592 3.11 -8.94 -29.65
C ASP A 592 1.96 -8.36 -28.81
N LEU A 593 1.95 -8.63 -27.51
CA LEU A 593 0.93 -8.09 -26.61
C LEU A 593 1.11 -6.58 -26.37
N GLN A 594 2.35 -6.11 -26.19
CA GLN A 594 2.66 -4.68 -26.06
C GLN A 594 2.23 -3.90 -27.31
N TRP A 595 2.34 -4.51 -28.50
CA TRP A 595 1.81 -3.96 -29.74
C TRP A 595 0.29 -3.84 -29.72
N GLN A 596 -0.42 -4.90 -29.32
CA GLN A 596 -1.89 -4.93 -29.27
C GLN A 596 -2.49 -3.83 -28.39
N ILE A 597 -1.82 -3.47 -27.28
CA ILE A 597 -2.29 -2.44 -26.35
C ILE A 597 -1.70 -1.04 -26.62
N GLY A 598 -0.93 -0.88 -27.70
CA GLY A 598 -0.37 0.41 -28.13
C GLY A 598 0.84 0.89 -27.33
N PHE A 599 1.51 0.02 -26.58
CA PHE A 599 2.79 0.32 -25.92
C PHE A 599 3.98 0.26 -26.89
N SER A 600 3.83 -0.48 -27.99
CA SER A 600 4.77 -0.49 -29.11
C SER A 600 4.14 0.12 -30.36
N ARG A 601 4.92 0.93 -31.08
CA ARG A 601 4.49 1.69 -32.26
C ARG A 601 5.65 1.90 -33.23
N ASP A 602 5.37 1.80 -34.53
CA ASP A 602 6.39 1.97 -35.59
C ASP A 602 6.93 3.40 -35.72
N ASP A 603 6.21 4.39 -35.18
CA ASP A 603 6.59 5.81 -35.27
C ASP A 603 7.61 6.26 -34.22
N PHE A 604 8.03 5.36 -33.31
CA PHE A 604 9.11 5.63 -32.37
C PHE A 604 10.46 5.07 -32.83
N ALA A 605 11.52 5.87 -32.64
CA ALA A 605 12.88 5.33 -32.67
C ALA A 605 13.05 4.27 -31.56
N PRO A 606 13.79 3.16 -31.79
CA PRO A 606 13.90 2.05 -30.85
C PRO A 606 14.28 2.48 -29.43
N GLU A 607 15.25 3.40 -29.25
CA GLU A 607 15.66 3.85 -27.90
C GLU A 607 14.54 4.60 -27.18
N ARG A 608 13.80 5.44 -27.90
CA ARG A 608 12.69 6.23 -27.35
C ARG A 608 11.50 5.34 -26.99
N TRP A 609 11.30 4.27 -27.74
CA TRP A 609 10.28 3.27 -27.45
C TRP A 609 10.57 2.54 -26.12
N TYR A 610 11.80 2.09 -25.88
CA TYR A 610 12.15 1.41 -24.62
C TYR A 610 11.95 2.32 -23.41
N GLU A 611 12.37 3.59 -23.50
CA GLU A 611 12.16 4.57 -22.42
C GLU A 611 10.65 4.80 -22.17
N PHE A 612 9.84 4.90 -23.22
CA PHE A 612 8.39 5.04 -23.12
C PHE A 612 7.72 3.80 -22.49
N LEU A 613 8.11 2.59 -22.91
CA LEU A 613 7.58 1.34 -22.37
C LEU A 613 7.82 1.23 -20.86
N ILE A 614 9.08 1.44 -20.44
CA ILE A 614 9.47 1.36 -19.03
C ILE A 614 8.74 2.42 -18.21
N HIS A 615 8.63 3.65 -18.72
CA HIS A 615 7.91 4.72 -18.04
C HIS A 615 6.43 4.38 -17.83
N ASN A 616 5.74 3.89 -18.87
CA ASN A 616 4.34 3.49 -18.75
C ASN A 616 4.14 2.32 -17.78
N MET A 617 5.01 1.31 -17.82
CA MET A 617 4.93 0.18 -16.88
C MET A 617 5.07 0.64 -15.43
N ILE A 618 6.02 1.55 -15.14
CA ILE A 618 6.21 2.11 -13.79
C ILE A 618 5.02 2.97 -13.37
N GLN A 619 4.50 3.82 -14.26
CA GLN A 619 3.35 4.66 -13.96
C GLN A 619 2.10 3.82 -13.68
N LYS A 620 1.84 2.80 -14.51
CA LYS A 620 0.73 1.85 -14.31
C LYS A 620 0.90 1.07 -13.01
N SER A 621 2.12 0.66 -12.67
CA SER A 621 2.42 0.03 -11.38
C SER A 621 2.06 0.93 -10.20
N GLN A 622 2.42 2.21 -10.24
CA GLN A 622 2.07 3.19 -9.20
C GLN A 622 0.55 3.38 -9.10
N ILE A 623 -0.14 3.52 -10.24
CA ILE A 623 -1.62 3.65 -10.26
C ILE A 623 -2.28 2.43 -9.60
N HIS A 624 -1.77 1.23 -9.86
CA HIS A 624 -2.32 0.02 -9.26
C HIS A 624 -2.03 -0.10 -7.77
N ASP A 625 -0.78 0.15 -7.34
CA ASP A 625 -0.43 0.14 -5.91
C ASP A 625 -1.23 1.18 -5.13
N ASP A 626 -1.41 2.38 -5.71
CA ASP A 626 -2.25 3.42 -5.14
C ASP A 626 -3.68 2.92 -4.93
N SER A 627 -4.21 2.03 -5.75
CA SER A 627 -5.59 1.50 -5.61
C SER A 627 -5.76 0.41 -4.55
N ILE A 628 -4.66 -0.06 -3.93
CA ILE A 628 -4.66 -1.19 -3.00
C ILE A 628 -4.36 -0.69 -1.58
N ASP A 629 -5.26 -0.96 -0.65
CA ASP A 629 -5.04 -0.76 0.79
C ASP A 629 -4.58 -2.04 1.49
N LEU A 630 -4.79 -3.22 0.89
CA LEU A 630 -4.51 -4.51 1.52
C LEU A 630 -3.02 -4.89 1.46
N ASP A 631 -2.33 -4.77 2.59
CA ASP A 631 -0.90 -5.11 2.69
C ASP A 631 -0.59 -6.60 2.45
N ALA A 632 -1.56 -7.51 2.55
CA ALA A 632 -1.38 -8.93 2.24
C ALA A 632 -1.45 -9.26 0.73
N TYR A 633 -1.84 -8.30 -0.12
CA TYR A 633 -1.84 -8.41 -1.58
C TYR A 633 -0.71 -7.60 -2.23
N ARG A 634 -0.34 -6.44 -1.66
CA ARG A 634 0.71 -5.56 -2.18
C ARG A 634 2.06 -6.26 -2.46
N PRO A 635 2.61 -7.17 -1.63
CA PRO A 635 3.85 -7.87 -1.95
C PRO A 635 3.82 -8.55 -3.32
N THR A 636 2.65 -9.06 -3.70
CA THR A 636 2.48 -9.75 -4.98
C THR A 636 2.42 -8.79 -6.15
N THR A 637 1.82 -7.62 -6.00
CA THR A 637 1.86 -6.63 -7.09
C THR A 637 3.29 -6.16 -7.34
N TYR A 638 4.07 -5.92 -6.28
CA TYR A 638 5.50 -5.60 -6.39
C TYR A 638 6.29 -6.71 -7.08
N PHE A 639 6.06 -7.97 -6.72
CA PHE A 639 6.65 -9.11 -7.42
C PHE A 639 6.26 -9.16 -8.91
N CYS A 640 4.98 -9.01 -9.23
CA CYS A 640 4.47 -9.03 -10.61
C CYS A 640 5.04 -7.88 -11.45
N HIS A 641 5.26 -6.71 -10.85
CA HIS A 641 5.91 -5.58 -11.51
C HIS A 641 7.41 -5.81 -11.72
N ALA A 642 8.10 -6.45 -10.76
CA ALA A 642 9.48 -6.88 -10.94
C ALA A 642 9.61 -7.89 -12.10
N VAL A 643 8.69 -8.87 -12.17
CA VAL A 643 8.56 -9.78 -13.33
C VAL A 643 8.35 -8.99 -14.62
N SER A 644 7.43 -8.02 -14.63
CA SER A 644 7.15 -7.24 -15.83
C SER A 644 8.38 -6.50 -16.36
N LEU A 645 9.19 -5.93 -15.48
CA LEU A 645 10.41 -5.21 -15.84
C LEU A 645 11.57 -6.14 -16.23
N TRP A 646 11.64 -7.34 -15.64
CA TRP A 646 12.77 -8.24 -15.83
C TRP A 646 12.54 -9.32 -16.90
N ASP A 647 11.35 -9.91 -16.96
CA ASP A 647 11.01 -11.01 -17.86
C ASP A 647 10.38 -10.52 -19.17
N PHE A 648 9.62 -9.42 -19.16
CA PHE A 648 8.80 -9.00 -20.32
C PHE A 648 9.35 -7.81 -21.11
N VAL A 649 10.36 -7.10 -20.58
CA VAL A 649 11.03 -6.03 -21.33
C VAL A 649 12.08 -6.64 -22.26
N PRO A 650 12.13 -6.25 -23.55
CA PRO A 650 13.04 -6.88 -24.52
C PRO A 650 14.52 -6.63 -24.20
N VAL A 651 14.83 -5.47 -23.63
CA VAL A 651 16.19 -5.04 -23.29
C VAL A 651 16.27 -4.76 -21.79
N ARG A 652 17.11 -5.54 -21.10
CA ARG A 652 17.40 -5.35 -19.68
C ARG A 652 18.50 -4.30 -19.53
N THR A 653 18.21 -3.26 -18.77
CA THR A 653 19.17 -2.21 -18.41
C THR A 653 19.47 -2.23 -16.91
N VAL A 654 20.57 -1.59 -16.52
CA VAL A 654 20.91 -1.36 -15.10
C VAL A 654 19.76 -0.68 -14.35
N PHE A 655 19.05 0.26 -14.99
CA PHE A 655 17.86 0.88 -14.41
C PHE A 655 16.75 -0.14 -14.11
N THR A 656 16.38 -0.98 -15.09
CA THR A 656 15.34 -2.00 -14.90
C THR A 656 15.71 -3.01 -13.82
N ALA A 657 17.00 -3.40 -13.74
CA ALA A 657 17.52 -4.30 -12.71
C ALA A 657 17.43 -3.67 -11.31
N LYS A 658 17.89 -2.42 -11.14
CA LYS A 658 17.78 -1.67 -9.87
C LYS A 658 16.33 -1.55 -9.43
N ARG A 659 15.41 -1.27 -10.36
CA ARG A 659 13.97 -1.15 -10.05
C ARG A 659 13.33 -2.47 -9.67
N ALA A 660 13.60 -3.54 -10.41
CA ALA A 660 13.11 -4.88 -10.06
C ALA A 660 13.64 -5.32 -8.68
N LEU A 661 14.92 -5.10 -8.39
CA LEU A 661 15.51 -5.41 -7.07
C LEU A 661 14.87 -4.59 -5.94
N GLN A 662 14.61 -3.31 -6.17
CA GLN A 662 13.91 -2.47 -5.18
C GLN A 662 12.51 -3.03 -4.91
N MET A 663 11.74 -3.34 -5.96
CA MET A 663 10.39 -3.89 -5.81
C MET A 663 10.38 -5.21 -5.05
N LEU A 664 11.32 -6.12 -5.32
CA LEU A 664 11.44 -7.40 -4.60
C LEU A 664 11.79 -7.20 -3.11
N ARG A 665 12.66 -6.22 -2.80
CA ARG A 665 13.01 -5.89 -1.41
C ARG A 665 11.84 -5.26 -0.65
N ASP A 666 11.08 -4.41 -1.32
CA ASP A 666 9.87 -3.81 -0.74
C ASP A 666 8.81 -4.88 -0.49
N ALA A 667 8.57 -5.78 -1.45
CA ALA A 667 7.68 -6.93 -1.30
C ALA A 667 8.07 -7.81 -0.10
N ARG A 668 9.37 -8.11 0.03
CA ARG A 668 9.92 -8.86 1.16
C ARG A 668 9.65 -8.14 2.50
N THR A 669 9.89 -6.84 2.57
CA THR A 669 9.70 -6.03 3.78
C THR A 669 8.24 -6.00 4.23
N ILE A 670 7.30 -5.85 3.29
CA ILE A 670 5.87 -5.90 3.60
C ILE A 670 5.47 -7.31 4.07
N ALA A 671 5.97 -8.37 3.43
CA ALA A 671 5.69 -9.74 3.83
C ALA A 671 6.21 -10.07 5.26
N GLU A 672 7.33 -9.48 5.69
CA GLU A 672 7.83 -9.62 7.07
C GLU A 672 6.86 -9.02 8.12
N ALA A 673 6.08 -8.00 7.75
CA ALA A 673 5.04 -7.47 8.63
C ALA A 673 3.86 -8.44 8.74
N MET A 674 3.45 -9.05 7.62
CA MET A 674 2.34 -10.02 7.58
C MET A 674 2.67 -11.31 8.36
N ASP A 675 3.93 -11.76 8.33
CA ASP A 675 4.38 -12.92 9.11
C ASP A 675 4.17 -12.74 10.62
N LYS A 676 4.30 -11.50 11.13
CA LYS A 676 4.11 -11.20 12.56
C LYS A 676 2.64 -11.33 13.00
N GLU A 677 1.71 -11.16 12.07
CA GLU A 677 0.26 -11.23 12.30
C GLU A 677 -0.34 -12.60 11.93
N ASP A 678 0.51 -13.56 11.53
CA ASP A 678 0.11 -14.88 10.99
C ASP A 678 -0.86 -14.73 9.80
N ILE A 679 -0.53 -13.82 8.90
CA ILE A 679 -1.29 -13.52 7.67
C ILE A 679 -0.50 -14.04 6.47
N CYS A 680 -1.15 -14.84 5.63
CA CYS A 680 -0.57 -15.32 4.37
C CYS A 680 -0.57 -14.23 3.29
N ILE A 681 0.21 -14.43 2.24
CA ILE A 681 0.30 -13.57 1.07
C ILE A 681 -0.47 -14.21 -0.08
N TYR A 682 -1.35 -13.44 -0.72
CA TYR A 682 -1.94 -13.87 -2.00
C TYR A 682 -0.87 -13.82 -3.08
N SER A 683 -0.25 -14.94 -3.47
CA SER A 683 0.99 -15.01 -4.24
C SER A 683 0.83 -15.51 -5.68
N PHE A 684 1.67 -14.98 -6.58
CA PHE A 684 1.88 -15.48 -7.95
C PHE A 684 3.31 -16.01 -8.19
N THR A 685 4.09 -16.23 -7.13
CA THR A 685 5.53 -16.58 -7.24
C THR A 685 5.80 -17.94 -7.89
N ARG A 686 4.79 -18.82 -7.96
CA ARG A 686 4.84 -20.12 -8.66
C ARG A 686 4.05 -20.14 -9.97
N THR A 687 3.92 -18.98 -10.62
CA THR A 687 3.21 -18.80 -11.90
C THR A 687 1.68 -18.94 -11.82
N HIS A 688 1.11 -19.26 -10.67
CA HIS A 688 -0.34 -19.34 -10.44
C HIS A 688 -0.72 -18.69 -9.10
N GLY A 689 -2.00 -18.32 -8.96
CA GLY A 689 -2.50 -17.62 -7.77
C GLY A 689 -2.81 -18.56 -6.60
N GLU A 690 -2.08 -18.43 -5.50
CA GLU A 690 -2.21 -19.24 -4.28
C GLU A 690 -2.12 -18.39 -2.99
N MET A 691 -2.66 -18.89 -1.89
CA MET A 691 -2.49 -18.30 -0.57
C MET A 691 -1.26 -18.91 0.13
N MET A 692 -0.17 -18.15 0.17
CA MET A 692 1.15 -18.62 0.57
C MET A 692 1.53 -18.11 1.97
N PRO A 693 2.07 -18.95 2.87
CA PRO A 693 2.64 -18.48 4.13
C PRO A 693 3.71 -17.40 3.90
N ALA A 694 3.67 -16.32 4.68
CA ALA A 694 4.57 -15.17 4.50
C ALA A 694 6.05 -15.57 4.52
N LYS A 695 6.46 -16.50 5.40
CA LYS A 695 7.83 -17.05 5.44
C LYS A 695 8.27 -17.69 4.12
N GLU A 696 7.37 -18.40 3.47
CA GLU A 696 7.68 -19.06 2.20
C GLU A 696 7.79 -18.04 1.07
N PHE A 697 6.89 -17.04 1.08
CA PHE A 697 6.97 -15.91 0.16
C PHE A 697 8.30 -15.14 0.30
N ILE A 698 8.76 -14.89 1.52
CA ILE A 698 10.05 -14.23 1.79
C ILE A 698 11.21 -15.02 1.18
N LYS A 699 11.23 -16.35 1.32
CA LYS A 699 12.26 -17.19 0.67
C LYS A 699 12.22 -17.07 -0.85
N HIS A 700 11.04 -17.00 -1.44
CA HIS A 700 10.90 -16.80 -2.89
C HIS A 700 11.45 -15.43 -3.31
N MET A 701 11.23 -14.36 -2.53
CA MET A 701 11.83 -13.06 -2.79
C MET A 701 13.35 -13.10 -2.69
N ASP A 702 13.91 -13.76 -1.68
CA ASP A 702 15.36 -13.88 -1.51
C ASP A 702 16.00 -14.61 -2.71
N ARG A 703 15.39 -15.70 -3.20
CA ARG A 703 15.82 -16.40 -4.42
C ARG A 703 15.74 -15.51 -5.66
N SER A 704 14.66 -14.76 -5.81
CA SER A 704 14.48 -13.82 -6.92
C SER A 704 15.52 -12.71 -6.92
N ILE A 705 15.84 -12.15 -5.74
CA ILE A 705 16.88 -11.13 -5.56
C ILE A 705 18.25 -11.70 -5.94
N GLN A 706 18.59 -12.88 -5.43
CA GLN A 706 19.84 -13.56 -5.74
C GLN A 706 19.98 -13.82 -7.25
N MET A 707 18.92 -14.30 -7.90
CA MET A 707 18.93 -14.57 -9.35
C MET A 707 19.24 -13.32 -10.19
N ILE A 708 18.65 -12.16 -9.86
CA ILE A 708 18.95 -10.90 -10.57
C ILE A 708 20.38 -10.44 -10.31
N GLN A 709 20.86 -10.54 -9.07
CA GLN A 709 22.21 -10.13 -8.68
C GLN A 709 23.29 -10.95 -9.41
N GLU A 710 23.14 -12.28 -9.47
CA GLU A 710 24.06 -13.19 -10.16
C GLU A 710 24.12 -12.87 -11.66
N LYS A 711 22.97 -12.61 -12.29
CA LYS A 711 22.89 -12.27 -13.73
C LYS A 711 23.41 -10.88 -14.09
N SER A 712 23.54 -10.00 -13.12
CA SER A 712 23.99 -8.61 -13.35
C SER A 712 25.52 -8.46 -13.38
N VAL A 713 26.27 -9.51 -13.00
CA VAL A 713 27.75 -9.68 -13.13
C VAL A 713 28.62 -8.68 -12.33
N SER A 714 28.07 -7.66 -11.67
CA SER A 714 28.82 -6.71 -10.82
C SER A 714 27.90 -5.90 -9.90
N ASP A 715 28.49 -5.07 -9.03
CA ASP A 715 27.74 -4.10 -8.23
C ASP A 715 27.03 -3.09 -9.17
N LEU A 716 25.69 -3.18 -9.22
CA LEU A 716 24.85 -2.36 -10.07
C LEU A 716 24.92 -0.87 -9.68
N TYR A 717 25.28 -0.53 -8.45
CA TYR A 717 25.18 0.83 -7.93
C TYR A 717 26.20 1.80 -8.55
N ASP A 718 27.34 1.29 -9.01
CA ASP A 718 28.40 2.09 -9.64
C ASP A 718 28.23 2.22 -11.18
N ARG A 719 27.21 1.56 -11.75
CA ARG A 719 26.96 1.50 -13.19
C ARG A 719 25.90 2.50 -13.63
N GLY A 720 26.06 2.99 -14.87
CA GLY A 720 25.15 3.93 -15.50
C GLY A 720 23.79 3.29 -15.82
N ASP A 721 22.70 3.98 -15.51
CA ASP A 721 21.34 3.44 -15.61
C ASP A 721 20.93 2.99 -17.02
N LYS A 722 21.49 3.61 -18.07
CA LYS A 722 21.23 3.25 -19.48
C LYS A 722 22.05 2.06 -19.98
N GLU A 723 22.99 1.55 -19.19
CA GLU A 723 23.84 0.43 -19.58
C GLU A 723 23.00 -0.86 -19.74
N ILE A 724 23.19 -1.55 -20.87
CA ILE A 724 22.50 -2.80 -21.18
C ILE A 724 23.20 -3.98 -20.49
N ILE A 725 22.41 -4.86 -19.87
CA ILE A 725 22.89 -6.08 -19.22
C ILE A 725 22.85 -7.21 -20.25
N ASN A 726 24.04 -7.61 -20.73
CA ASN A 726 24.18 -8.72 -21.68
C ASN A 726 24.12 -10.08 -20.96
N ILE A 727 22.96 -10.74 -21.02
CA ILE A 727 22.80 -12.11 -20.50
C ILE A 727 23.17 -13.10 -21.60
N LYS A 728 24.31 -13.79 -21.44
CA LYS A 728 24.84 -14.74 -22.43
C LYS A 728 24.27 -16.16 -22.31
N GLU A 729 23.17 -16.34 -21.59
CA GLU A 729 22.59 -17.66 -21.35
C GLU A 729 21.84 -18.18 -22.57
N ARG A 730 22.07 -19.44 -22.94
CA ARG A 730 21.33 -20.11 -24.02
C ARG A 730 19.84 -20.30 -23.67
N ARG A 731 19.53 -20.46 -22.37
CA ARG A 731 18.18 -20.50 -21.82
C ARG A 731 18.07 -19.54 -20.66
N THR A 732 17.07 -18.67 -20.70
CA THR A 732 16.86 -17.63 -19.69
C THR A 732 16.01 -18.17 -18.55
N THR A 733 16.54 -18.15 -17.33
CA THR A 733 15.74 -18.27 -16.10
C THR A 733 14.82 -17.06 -15.95
N LEU A 734 13.54 -17.30 -15.71
CA LEU A 734 12.49 -16.29 -15.54
C LEU A 734 12.14 -16.13 -14.06
N LEU A 735 11.83 -14.91 -13.62
CA LEU A 735 11.31 -14.68 -12.27
C LEU A 735 9.94 -15.35 -12.07
N MET A 736 9.06 -15.27 -13.08
CA MET A 736 7.70 -15.82 -13.00
C MET A 736 7.63 -17.34 -12.82
N THR A 737 8.67 -18.08 -13.23
CA THR A 737 8.74 -19.55 -13.09
C THR A 737 9.84 -20.02 -12.14
N LEU A 738 10.65 -19.12 -11.59
CA LEU A 738 11.81 -19.46 -10.75
C LEU A 738 11.46 -20.41 -9.59
N ASN A 739 10.32 -20.16 -8.95
CA ASN A 739 9.88 -20.92 -7.78
C ASN A 739 8.88 -22.03 -8.13
N PHE A 740 8.72 -22.33 -9.42
CA PHE A 740 7.96 -23.49 -9.88
C PHE A 740 8.77 -24.77 -9.61
N GLY A 741 8.55 -25.40 -8.46
CA GLY A 741 9.28 -26.58 -7.99
C GLY A 741 8.61 -27.21 -6.77
N PHE A 742 9.01 -28.44 -6.45
CA PHE A 742 8.39 -29.31 -5.43
C PHE A 742 8.78 -28.98 -3.99
#